data_AF-A0A2V7B3M9-F1
#
_entry.id   AF-A0A2V7B3M9-F1
#
_cell.length_a   1.000
_cell.length_b   1.000
_cell.length_c   1.000
_cell.angle_alpha   90.00
_cell.angle_beta   90.00
_cell.angle_gamma   90.00
#
_symmetry.space_group_name_H-M   'P 1'
#
loop_
_entity.id
_entity.type
_entity.pdbx_description
1 polymer ?
#
loop_
_entity_poly.entity_id
_entity_poly.type
_entity_poly.pdbx_seq_one_letter_code
_entity_poly.pdbx_strand_id
1 'polypeptide(L)'
;MSESVPLLSPPGVDGEPVPVASLDSESRFYGGYAWGLNAYPTVREVVDHLREEVRRLPALDDDWRRGEGLTNVFMLCCALADALDDYLLGVTYDFSKVSAVLPLAAPCVRVTHMALGALRKARERRQVRLRRWAESWRAAVHDFVKLLVAAEAPGRETLVRLGARLTALLDAGLPADLETRRPTAPAAFRTQDLTHFDVLALGRSFVSRFSDRGRPILVVGFRTAGSYFAPVLAAFLTAQGYQRLDFVTIRPKKGIDSWERAMLTRYAKAGGLAVLVDESPATAATLAKGVSEVRKVGFRANDVVALLPVHPTRREWTRSDDFLPLSEIVVLTLEPEHYYKYRLLEPSAVEARLREYFERQGYTGVRVVASPAAQRLNAELRQRSEEKFHTRLKRIYEVCLENEVSGQKQTRYVLAKSVGWGWLSYHAFLAGRGLSRFVPPVLGLRDGILYTEWLHRDSSAPASWERGPLIDRLASYVSARVRLLGLGSDPAPDLSQGGRHNGFASLANTLTRAYGPRAAALKRARIEHEVSRRPTPFPTLIDGRIRPLEWVGTGSALLKSDFEHHGLGKTELNMTDPAYDLAEAILHFGLAPSEERALITRYVEQCGDTGVEERLFLAKLLAGTWAMGSATASLADGRLLHRHQEFNEQYINAWNFLTAQTTRFCGRLCGPAPAPRWRSPLVVMDIDGVLDKQIFGFPSTTAAGIRAVALLHAHDVAVAVDTARMLSEVKEYCTAYGFVGGVAEYGSVVWDAVSGRERVLVTGASLEQLKRVRSALRQIPGVFLNDGYQYSIRAYTYERGVTVAVPTVLIRNLIAALEADRLSVRQTYLDTAVVAKEVDKGRGLLALLALVGQEDLDTIAIGDSEPDLPMFRVAKRSFAPAQIACGSVARLLGCQIVDRAYQPGLLRAVQSIVHSRGGERCRLCDQRGPEAGGLVWQLLKAADAGRLRSLLRAALDPMALQVFVR
;
A
#
# COMPACT_ATOMS: atom_id res chain seq x y z
N MET A 1 -0.95 29.82 -42.92
CA MET A 1 -0.45 30.97 -42.16
C MET A 1 -1.12 30.93 -40.80
N SER A 2 -0.40 30.43 -39.80
CA SER A 2 -0.86 30.14 -38.45
C SER A 2 0.07 30.92 -37.53
N GLU A 3 -0.42 32.02 -36.97
CA GLU A 3 0.34 32.85 -36.05
C GLU A 3 0.75 32.03 -34.82
N SER A 4 2.07 31.92 -34.64
CA SER A 4 2.73 31.37 -33.47
C SER A 4 2.47 32.29 -32.27
N VAL A 5 1.63 31.82 -31.34
CA VAL A 5 1.52 32.40 -30.00
C VAL A 5 2.88 32.20 -29.30
N PRO A 6 3.53 33.25 -28.78
CA PRO A 6 4.79 33.09 -28.07
C PRO A 6 4.56 32.31 -26.77
N LEU A 7 5.31 31.23 -26.59
CA LEU A 7 5.52 30.58 -25.30
C LEU A 7 6.14 31.62 -24.36
N LEU A 8 5.32 32.26 -23.53
CA LEU A 8 5.77 33.05 -22.39
C LEU A 8 6.58 32.12 -21.46
N SER A 9 7.87 32.40 -21.33
CA SER A 9 8.73 31.82 -20.30
C SER A 9 8.06 31.94 -18.91
N PRO A 10 8.18 30.95 -18.02
CA PRO A 10 7.66 31.08 -16.67
C PRO A 10 8.35 32.27 -15.98
N PRO A 11 7.60 33.09 -15.21
CA PRO A 11 8.21 34.16 -14.43
C PRO A 11 9.22 33.56 -13.45
N GLY A 12 10.43 34.11 -13.43
CA GLY A 12 11.52 33.68 -12.58
C GLY A 12 11.10 33.65 -11.11
N VAL A 13 11.39 32.52 -10.44
CA VAL A 13 11.35 32.44 -8.98
C VAL A 13 12.58 33.19 -8.48
N ASP A 14 12.47 34.51 -8.29
CA ASP A 14 13.52 35.28 -7.63
C ASP A 14 13.58 34.88 -6.15
N GLY A 15 14.58 34.08 -5.80
CA GLY A 15 15.10 33.92 -4.43
C GLY A 15 15.42 32.49 -4.01
N GLU A 16 16.51 32.35 -3.25
CA GLU A 16 16.71 31.19 -2.37
C GLU A 16 15.49 31.00 -1.45
N PRO A 17 15.20 29.76 -0.99
CA PRO A 17 14.15 29.52 -0.01
C PRO A 17 14.25 30.49 1.15
N VAL A 18 13.15 31.10 1.56
CA VAL A 18 13.17 32.05 2.68
C VAL A 18 13.70 31.31 3.92
N PRO A 19 14.58 31.92 4.73
CA PRO A 19 14.95 31.37 6.04
C PRO A 19 13.70 31.39 6.94
N VAL A 20 12.88 30.35 6.86
CA VAL A 20 11.62 30.31 7.62
C VAL A 20 11.90 29.83 9.04
N ALA A 21 11.58 30.70 10.01
CA ALA A 21 11.37 30.31 11.39
C ALA A 21 9.86 30.18 11.63
N SER A 22 9.36 28.98 11.91
CA SER A 22 8.00 28.78 12.39
C SER A 22 7.77 29.63 13.65
N LEU A 23 6.53 30.08 13.89
CA LEU A 23 6.21 30.87 15.09
C LEU A 23 6.69 30.15 16.35
N ASP A 24 7.36 30.86 17.28
CA ASP A 24 7.82 30.24 18.54
C ASP A 24 6.64 29.68 19.33
N SER A 25 5.48 30.32 19.20
CA SER A 25 4.24 29.92 19.84
C SER A 25 3.75 28.54 19.37
N GLU A 26 3.79 28.27 18.06
CA GLU A 26 3.49 26.96 17.47
C GLU A 26 4.59 25.95 17.78
N SER A 27 5.86 26.37 17.65
CA SER A 27 7.04 25.53 17.87
C SER A 27 7.10 24.97 19.30
N ARG A 28 6.77 25.79 20.30
CA ARG A 28 6.69 25.36 21.71
C ARG A 28 5.47 24.49 21.97
N PHE A 29 4.32 24.86 21.40
CA PHE A 29 3.08 24.11 21.60
C PHE A 29 3.19 22.71 20.99
N TYR A 30 3.39 22.60 19.68
CA TYR A 30 3.46 21.30 18.99
C TYR A 30 4.68 20.47 19.40
N GLY A 31 5.79 21.12 19.77
CA GLY A 31 6.98 20.43 20.29
C GLY A 31 6.70 19.59 21.56
N GLY A 32 5.68 19.96 22.35
CA GLY A 32 5.22 19.18 23.50
C GLY A 32 4.45 17.89 23.16
N TYR A 33 4.23 17.62 21.87
CA TYR A 33 3.45 16.48 21.37
C TYR A 33 4.29 15.53 20.51
N ALA A 34 5.57 15.33 20.82
CA ALA A 34 6.43 14.39 20.09
C ALA A 34 5.80 12.97 19.98
N TRP A 35 5.01 12.57 20.98
CA TRP A 35 4.22 11.33 20.96
C TRP A 35 3.20 11.24 19.81
N GLY A 36 2.77 12.37 19.26
CA GLY A 36 1.86 12.47 18.11
C GLY A 36 2.44 11.97 16.79
N LEU A 37 3.74 11.63 16.74
CA LEU A 37 4.34 10.86 15.63
C LEU A 37 3.75 9.44 15.55
N ASN A 38 3.37 8.85 16.68
CA ASN A 38 2.72 7.55 16.73
C ASN A 38 1.19 7.72 16.66
N ALA A 39 0.60 7.37 15.52
CA ALA A 39 -0.85 7.42 15.34
C ALA A 39 -1.62 6.33 16.13
N TYR A 40 -0.92 5.39 16.74
CA TYR A 40 -1.48 4.25 17.45
C TYR A 40 -0.91 4.13 18.87
N PRO A 41 -1.09 5.12 19.76
CA PRO A 41 -0.70 4.97 21.16
C PRO A 41 -1.44 3.78 21.80
N THR A 42 -0.84 3.18 22.83
CA THR A 42 -1.51 2.24 23.71
C THR A 42 -2.61 2.95 24.52
N VAL A 43 -3.59 2.20 25.04
CA VAL A 43 -4.62 2.76 25.92
C VAL A 43 -3.98 3.39 27.15
N ARG A 44 -2.89 2.81 27.68
CA ARG A 44 -2.11 3.43 28.77
C ARG A 44 -1.61 4.82 28.37
N GLU A 45 -0.92 4.91 27.24
CA GLU A 45 -0.42 6.20 26.72
C GLU A 45 -1.57 7.19 26.48
N VAL A 46 -2.72 6.74 25.93
CA VAL A 46 -3.91 7.59 25.76
C VAL A 46 -4.42 8.13 27.08
N VAL A 47 -4.48 7.31 28.13
CA VAL A 47 -4.90 7.74 29.48
C VAL A 47 -3.91 8.76 30.03
N ASP A 48 -2.61 8.54 29.88
CA ASP A 48 -1.57 9.45 30.39
C ASP A 48 -1.59 10.79 29.64
N HIS A 49 -1.71 10.77 28.31
CA HIS A 49 -1.88 11.98 27.52
C HIS A 49 -3.17 12.71 27.85
N LEU A 50 -4.27 11.99 28.08
CA LEU A 50 -5.55 12.61 28.45
C LEU A 50 -5.48 13.31 29.81
N ARG A 51 -4.82 12.71 30.81
CA ARG A 51 -4.58 13.36 32.11
C ARG A 51 -3.79 14.66 31.94
N GLU A 52 -2.74 14.61 31.12
CA GLU A 52 -1.88 15.76 30.90
C GLU A 52 -2.60 16.88 30.14
N GLU A 53 -3.37 16.56 29.11
CA GLU A 53 -4.18 17.54 28.36
C GLU A 53 -5.23 18.20 29.25
N VAL A 54 -5.95 17.41 30.06
CA VAL A 54 -6.94 17.93 31.01
C VAL A 54 -6.30 18.87 32.04
N ARG A 55 -5.09 18.54 32.53
CA ARG A 55 -4.34 19.36 33.48
C ARG A 55 -3.88 20.68 32.87
N ARG A 56 -3.45 20.67 31.61
CA ARG A 56 -2.94 21.85 30.89
C ARG A 56 -4.05 22.79 30.45
N LEU A 57 -5.21 22.25 30.08
CA LEU A 57 -6.29 22.97 29.42
C LEU A 57 -6.72 24.30 30.10
N PRO A 58 -6.88 24.38 31.45
CA PRO A 58 -7.28 25.62 32.12
C PRO A 58 -6.21 26.72 32.13
N ALA A 59 -4.96 26.39 31.80
CA ALA A 59 -3.83 27.32 31.76
C ALA A 59 -3.51 27.83 30.34
N LEU A 60 -4.28 27.38 29.33
CA LEU A 60 -4.14 27.86 27.97
C LEU A 60 -4.95 29.16 27.82
N ASP A 61 -4.24 30.28 27.73
CA ASP A 61 -4.84 31.62 27.64
C ASP A 61 -5.13 32.06 26.19
N ASP A 62 -4.37 31.57 25.21
CA ASP A 62 -4.59 31.87 23.79
C ASP A 62 -5.77 31.08 23.20
N ASP A 63 -6.68 31.77 22.51
CA ASP A 63 -7.93 31.18 21.99
C ASP A 63 -7.70 29.96 21.09
N TRP A 64 -6.71 30.00 20.19
CA TRP A 64 -6.43 28.87 19.30
C TRP A 64 -5.83 27.68 20.06
N ARG A 65 -4.95 27.92 21.05
CA ARG A 65 -4.33 26.84 21.84
C ARG A 65 -5.37 26.14 22.69
N ARG A 66 -6.30 26.92 23.25
CA ARG A 66 -7.45 26.41 23.99
C ARG A 66 -8.35 25.56 23.09
N GLY A 67 -8.60 26.00 21.85
CA GLY A 67 -9.34 25.22 20.85
C GLY A 67 -8.69 23.88 20.50
N GLU A 68 -7.37 23.88 20.30
CA GLU A 68 -6.59 22.65 20.07
C GLU A 68 -6.61 21.72 21.30
N GLY A 69 -6.45 22.25 22.50
CA GLY A 69 -6.52 21.50 23.75
C GLY A 69 -7.90 20.86 23.98
N LEU A 70 -8.99 21.60 23.74
CA LEU A 70 -10.36 21.06 23.79
C LEU A 70 -10.55 19.92 22.80
N THR A 71 -10.05 20.10 21.58
CA THR A 71 -10.09 19.08 20.52
C THR A 71 -9.31 17.83 20.92
N ASN A 72 -8.12 17.99 21.51
CA ASN A 72 -7.30 16.87 21.96
C ASN A 72 -7.98 16.04 23.05
N VAL A 73 -8.52 16.68 24.09
CA VAL A 73 -9.25 16.00 25.16
C VAL A 73 -10.44 15.21 24.59
N PHE A 74 -11.21 15.82 23.70
CA PHE A 74 -12.30 15.13 23.01
C PHE A 74 -11.82 13.89 22.22
N MET A 75 -10.77 14.04 21.42
CA MET A 75 -10.26 12.98 20.56
C MET A 75 -9.71 11.81 21.39
N LEU A 76 -8.98 12.08 22.48
CA LEU A 76 -8.45 11.06 23.38
C LEU A 76 -9.57 10.36 24.17
N CYS A 77 -10.58 11.10 24.65
CA CYS A 77 -11.76 10.54 25.29
C CYS A 77 -12.50 9.54 24.41
N CYS A 78 -12.71 9.90 23.13
CA CYS A 78 -13.39 9.04 22.17
C CYS A 78 -12.52 7.86 21.72
N ALA A 79 -11.20 8.02 21.63
CA ALA A 79 -10.27 6.91 21.35
C ALA A 79 -10.33 5.85 22.46
N LEU A 80 -10.37 6.29 23.73
CA LEU A 80 -10.51 5.40 24.87
C LEU A 80 -11.87 4.68 24.85
N ALA A 81 -12.96 5.39 24.56
CA ALA A 81 -14.28 4.79 24.44
C ALA A 81 -14.36 3.75 23.30
N ASP A 82 -13.78 4.04 22.12
CA ASP A 82 -13.72 3.10 20.99
C ASP A 82 -12.97 1.81 21.37
N ALA A 83 -11.79 1.95 21.98
CA ALA A 83 -10.98 0.81 22.40
C ALA A 83 -11.65 -0.04 23.49
N LEU A 84 -12.33 0.62 24.43
CA LEU A 84 -13.11 -0.03 25.48
C LEU A 84 -14.29 -0.81 24.92
N ASP A 85 -15.10 -0.20 24.05
CA ASP A 85 -16.27 -0.85 23.47
C ASP A 85 -15.86 -2.05 22.58
N ASP A 86 -14.74 -1.96 21.86
CA ASP A 86 -14.16 -3.09 21.13
C ASP A 86 -13.60 -4.18 22.07
N TYR A 87 -13.04 -3.81 23.23
CA TYR A 87 -12.61 -4.77 24.25
C TYR A 87 -13.78 -5.52 24.87
N LEU A 88 -14.88 -4.82 25.15
CA LEU A 88 -16.12 -5.40 25.69
C LEU A 88 -16.79 -6.33 24.67
N LEU A 89 -16.78 -5.98 23.38
CA LEU A 89 -17.33 -6.83 22.31
C LEU A 89 -16.57 -8.16 22.18
N GLY A 90 -15.24 -8.14 22.31
CA GLY A 90 -14.40 -9.33 22.25
C GLY A 90 -14.25 -9.92 20.83
N VAL A 91 -13.61 -11.09 20.76
CA VAL A 91 -13.40 -11.81 19.48
C VAL A 91 -14.67 -12.56 19.11
N THR A 92 -15.11 -12.41 17.86
CA THR A 92 -16.24 -13.16 17.30
C THR A 92 -15.74 -14.06 16.18
N TYR A 93 -16.36 -15.22 16.01
CA TYR A 93 -15.98 -16.19 14.99
C TYR A 93 -17.11 -16.44 14.01
N ASP A 94 -16.75 -16.62 12.74
CA ASP A 94 -17.63 -16.96 11.64
C ASP A 94 -17.20 -18.25 10.96
N PHE A 95 -17.87 -19.33 11.35
CA PHE A 95 -17.65 -20.64 10.77
C PHE A 95 -18.58 -20.93 9.58
N SER A 96 -19.39 -19.97 9.12
CA SER A 96 -20.28 -20.17 7.96
C SER A 96 -19.51 -20.53 6.68
N LYS A 97 -18.23 -20.14 6.61
CA LYS A 97 -17.31 -20.41 5.50
C LYS A 97 -16.50 -21.71 5.66
N VAL A 98 -16.60 -22.40 6.79
CA VAL A 98 -15.83 -23.65 7.04
C VAL A 98 -16.23 -24.73 6.04
N SER A 99 -17.52 -24.86 5.73
CA SER A 99 -18.03 -25.86 4.78
C SER A 99 -17.45 -25.68 3.37
N ALA A 100 -17.07 -24.45 2.99
CA ALA A 100 -16.43 -24.16 1.70
C ALA A 100 -14.96 -24.61 1.66
N VAL A 101 -14.29 -24.73 2.81
CA VAL A 101 -12.86 -25.07 2.92
C VAL A 101 -12.66 -26.55 3.32
N LEU A 102 -13.51 -27.07 4.22
CA LEU A 102 -13.47 -28.43 4.77
C LEU A 102 -14.91 -28.96 4.96
N PRO A 103 -15.54 -29.52 3.91
CA PRO A 103 -16.94 -29.95 3.95
C PRO A 103 -17.25 -31.06 4.98
N LEU A 104 -16.25 -31.86 5.35
CA LEU A 104 -16.39 -32.96 6.33
C LEU A 104 -16.39 -32.49 7.81
N ALA A 105 -16.20 -31.20 8.09
CA ALA A 105 -16.04 -30.67 9.47
C ALA A 105 -17.34 -30.10 10.09
N ALA A 106 -18.49 -30.20 9.42
CA ALA A 106 -19.75 -29.57 9.85
C ALA A 106 -20.22 -29.93 11.29
N PRO A 107 -20.10 -31.18 11.79
CA PRO A 107 -20.51 -31.51 13.16
C PRO A 107 -19.65 -30.80 14.23
N CYS A 108 -18.34 -30.67 13.98
CA CYS A 108 -17.40 -30.02 14.89
C CYS A 108 -17.72 -28.51 15.04
N VAL A 109 -18.17 -27.85 13.98
CA VAL A 109 -18.52 -26.42 13.98
C VAL A 109 -19.63 -26.09 14.98
N ARG A 110 -20.63 -26.97 15.14
CA ARG A 110 -21.75 -26.75 16.06
C ARG A 110 -21.30 -26.80 17.53
N VAL A 111 -20.44 -27.76 17.86
CA VAL A 111 -19.85 -27.91 19.21
C VAL A 111 -18.98 -26.69 19.55
N THR A 112 -18.15 -26.24 18.60
CA THR A 112 -17.31 -25.03 18.76
C THR A 112 -18.16 -23.77 18.98
N HIS A 113 -19.27 -23.61 18.25
CA HIS A 113 -20.18 -22.47 18.45
C HIS A 113 -20.81 -22.44 19.85
N MET A 114 -21.22 -23.58 20.39
CA MET A 114 -21.79 -23.66 21.75
C MET A 114 -20.75 -23.31 22.82
N ALA A 115 -19.54 -23.86 22.70
CA ALA A 115 -18.44 -23.57 23.63
C ALA A 115 -18.05 -22.08 23.62
N LEU A 116 -17.94 -21.47 22.44
CA LEU A 116 -17.67 -20.03 22.29
C LEU A 116 -18.80 -19.16 22.88
N GLY A 117 -20.05 -19.56 22.73
CA GLY A 117 -21.20 -18.88 23.33
C GLY A 117 -21.17 -18.90 24.86
N ALA A 118 -20.77 -20.01 25.48
CA ALA A 118 -20.61 -20.11 26.92
C ALA A 118 -19.44 -19.25 27.44
N LEU A 119 -18.29 -19.28 26.75
CA LEU A 119 -17.14 -18.42 27.05
C LEU A 119 -17.48 -16.93 26.98
N ARG A 120 -18.28 -16.52 25.98
CA ARG A 120 -18.76 -15.14 25.86
C ARG A 120 -19.61 -14.73 27.07
N LYS A 121 -20.60 -15.54 27.47
CA LYS A 121 -21.42 -15.25 28.67
C LYS A 121 -20.60 -15.18 29.95
N ALA A 122 -19.59 -16.05 30.10
CA ALA A 122 -18.68 -16.01 31.25
C ALA A 122 -17.83 -14.73 31.26
N ARG A 123 -17.31 -14.30 30.10
CA ARG A 123 -16.58 -13.04 29.93
C ARG A 123 -17.46 -11.84 30.27
N GLU A 124 -18.69 -11.80 29.77
CA GLU A 124 -19.66 -10.72 30.04
C GLU A 124 -19.90 -10.53 31.55
N ARG A 125 -20.05 -11.64 32.30
CA ARG A 125 -20.22 -11.61 33.76
C ARG A 125 -18.98 -11.09 34.49
N ARG A 126 -17.78 -11.45 34.03
CA ARG A 126 -16.51 -10.96 34.62
C ARG A 126 -16.29 -9.46 34.39
N GLN A 127 -16.91 -8.89 33.36
CA GLN A 127 -16.68 -7.50 32.94
C GLN A 127 -17.76 -6.51 33.41
N VAL A 128 -18.67 -6.91 34.32
CA VAL A 128 -19.77 -6.04 34.80
C VAL A 128 -19.26 -4.72 35.41
N ARG A 129 -18.18 -4.76 36.20
CA ARG A 129 -17.57 -3.55 36.77
C ARG A 129 -17.06 -2.60 35.68
N LEU A 130 -16.39 -3.15 34.67
CA LEU A 130 -15.88 -2.38 33.53
C LEU A 130 -17.02 -1.79 32.69
N ARG A 131 -18.15 -2.49 32.54
CA ARG A 131 -19.34 -1.96 31.86
C ARG A 131 -19.95 -0.77 32.59
N ARG A 132 -20.08 -0.84 33.93
CA ARG A 132 -20.55 0.31 34.73
C ARG A 132 -19.61 1.50 34.61
N TRP A 133 -18.30 1.24 34.65
CA TRP A 133 -17.30 2.28 34.41
C TRP A 133 -17.46 2.89 33.01
N ALA A 134 -17.67 2.07 31.97
CA ALA A 134 -17.90 2.54 30.59
C ALA A 134 -19.14 3.44 30.46
N GLU A 135 -20.21 3.15 31.21
CA GLU A 135 -21.40 3.99 31.27
C GLU A 135 -21.11 5.35 31.92
N SER A 136 -20.40 5.36 33.05
CA SER A 136 -19.96 6.59 33.71
C SER A 136 -19.02 7.42 32.83
N TRP A 137 -18.10 6.74 32.11
CA TRP A 137 -17.20 7.36 31.14
C TRP A 137 -17.99 8.03 30.00
N ARG A 138 -18.92 7.31 29.36
CA ARG A 138 -19.76 7.89 28.28
C ARG A 138 -20.52 9.13 28.74
N ALA A 139 -21.07 9.11 29.95
CA ALA A 139 -21.76 10.28 30.51
C ALA A 139 -20.80 11.46 30.71
N ALA A 140 -19.60 11.22 31.25
CA ALA A 140 -18.59 12.26 31.42
C ALA A 140 -18.09 12.83 30.08
N VAL A 141 -17.87 11.98 29.07
CA VAL A 141 -17.52 12.40 27.71
C VAL A 141 -18.63 13.23 27.09
N HIS A 142 -19.89 12.81 27.21
CA HIS A 142 -21.03 13.59 26.70
C HIS A 142 -21.10 14.99 27.32
N ASP A 143 -20.88 15.10 28.63
CA ASP A 143 -20.87 16.41 29.31
C ASP A 143 -19.67 17.28 28.92
N PHE A 144 -18.50 16.69 28.69
CA PHE A 144 -17.34 17.41 28.16
C PHE A 144 -17.56 17.88 26.72
N VAL A 145 -18.13 17.04 25.86
CA VAL A 145 -18.35 17.35 24.44
C VAL A 145 -19.34 18.49 24.25
N LYS A 146 -20.24 18.76 25.20
CA LYS A 146 -21.09 19.97 25.18
C LYS A 146 -20.28 21.26 25.12
N LEU A 147 -19.05 21.28 25.63
CA LEU A 147 -18.15 22.44 25.53
C LEU A 147 -17.71 22.73 24.08
N LEU A 148 -17.62 21.72 23.23
CA LEU A 148 -17.28 21.88 21.80
C LEU A 148 -18.46 22.43 20.98
N VAL A 149 -19.67 22.38 21.53
CA VAL A 149 -20.91 22.76 20.84
C VAL A 149 -21.48 24.07 21.38
N ALA A 150 -21.03 24.52 22.56
CA ALA A 150 -21.45 25.78 23.15
C ALA A 150 -21.09 26.96 22.24
N ALA A 151 -21.98 27.95 22.19
CA ALA A 151 -21.76 29.17 21.42
C ALA A 151 -20.72 30.11 22.08
N GLU A 152 -20.58 30.02 23.40
CA GLU A 152 -19.66 30.84 24.20
C GLU A 152 -18.44 30.02 24.64
N ALA A 153 -17.30 30.69 24.78
CA ALA A 153 -16.08 30.08 25.26
C ALA A 153 -16.27 29.56 26.71
N PRO A 154 -15.86 28.32 27.02
CA PRO A 154 -16.07 27.75 28.33
C PRO A 154 -15.21 28.46 29.39
N GLY A 155 -15.85 28.90 30.48
CA GLY A 155 -15.14 29.49 31.61
C GLY A 155 -14.19 28.51 32.32
N ARG A 156 -13.11 29.04 32.91
CA ARG A 156 -12.04 28.27 33.57
C ARG A 156 -12.57 27.29 34.62
N GLU A 157 -13.54 27.70 35.43
CA GLU A 157 -14.14 26.84 36.47
C GLU A 157 -14.83 25.61 35.89
N THR A 158 -15.53 25.77 34.76
CA THR A 158 -16.19 24.66 34.06
C THR A 158 -15.17 23.69 33.48
N LEU A 159 -14.06 24.18 32.94
CA LEU A 159 -12.95 23.36 32.46
C LEU A 159 -12.34 22.52 33.59
N VAL A 160 -12.06 23.16 34.74
CA VAL A 160 -11.50 22.47 35.92
C VAL A 160 -12.47 21.41 36.45
N ARG A 161 -13.76 21.74 36.59
CA ARG A 161 -14.78 20.81 37.11
C ARG A 161 -14.96 19.58 36.21
N LEU A 162 -15.13 19.78 34.90
CA LEU A 162 -15.32 18.67 33.96
C LEU A 162 -14.03 17.86 33.79
N GLY A 163 -12.87 18.53 33.79
CA GLY A 163 -11.56 17.90 33.83
C GLY A 163 -11.38 16.99 35.05
N ALA A 164 -11.66 17.49 36.25
CA ALA A 164 -11.57 16.71 37.48
C ALA A 164 -12.46 15.46 37.45
N ARG A 165 -13.67 15.56 36.87
CA ARG A 165 -14.56 14.40 36.69
C ARG A 165 -13.97 13.34 35.75
N LEU A 166 -13.33 13.74 34.65
CA LEU A 166 -12.64 12.80 33.76
C LEU A 166 -11.47 12.14 34.49
N THR A 167 -10.62 12.91 35.16
CA THR A 167 -9.45 12.40 35.90
C THR A 167 -9.87 11.39 36.99
N ALA A 168 -10.92 11.70 37.77
CA ALA A 168 -11.40 10.78 38.81
C ALA A 168 -11.83 9.40 38.26
N LEU A 169 -12.37 9.34 37.03
CA LEU A 169 -12.68 8.07 36.38
C LEU A 169 -11.43 7.34 35.89
N LEU A 170 -10.41 8.07 35.43
CA LEU A 170 -9.14 7.50 35.00
C LEU A 170 -8.35 6.89 36.18
N ASP A 171 -8.56 7.36 37.41
CA ASP A 171 -7.88 6.86 38.62
C ASP A 171 -8.42 5.50 39.09
N ALA A 172 -9.59 5.07 38.62
CA ALA A 172 -10.17 3.76 38.95
C ALA A 172 -9.36 2.57 38.39
N GLY A 173 -8.42 2.82 37.47
CA GLY A 173 -7.58 1.81 36.82
C GLY A 173 -8.33 1.00 35.75
N LEU A 174 -7.62 0.63 34.68
CA LEU A 174 -8.14 -0.22 33.60
C LEU A 174 -7.49 -1.61 33.66
N PRO A 175 -8.15 -2.67 33.15
CA PRO A 175 -7.52 -3.99 33.07
C PRO A 175 -6.21 -3.95 32.28
N ALA A 176 -5.17 -4.65 32.74
CA ALA A 176 -3.85 -4.67 32.08
C ALA A 176 -3.92 -5.07 30.60
N ASP A 177 -4.76 -6.06 30.26
CA ASP A 177 -4.99 -6.48 28.87
C ASP A 177 -5.65 -5.43 27.98
N LEU A 178 -6.36 -4.46 28.58
CA LEU A 178 -6.94 -3.32 27.86
C LEU A 178 -5.88 -2.21 27.70
N GLU A 179 -5.08 -1.95 28.74
CA GLU A 179 -4.04 -0.92 28.73
C GLU A 179 -3.01 -1.10 27.61
N THR A 180 -2.68 -2.33 27.26
CA THR A 180 -1.72 -2.65 26.18
C THR A 180 -2.34 -2.57 24.78
N ARG A 181 -3.67 -2.45 24.65
CA ARG A 181 -4.31 -2.33 23.34
C ARG A 181 -4.04 -0.97 22.73
N ARG A 182 -3.97 -0.93 21.40
CA ARG A 182 -3.87 0.32 20.64
C ARG A 182 -5.23 0.66 20.03
N PRO A 183 -5.84 1.84 20.29
CA PRO A 183 -7.05 2.28 19.61
C PRO A 183 -6.84 2.39 18.10
N THR A 184 -7.94 2.40 17.33
CA THR A 184 -7.84 2.58 15.87
C THR A 184 -7.85 4.06 15.54
N ALA A 185 -6.89 4.52 14.74
CA ALA A 185 -6.90 5.90 14.26
C ALA A 185 -8.13 6.14 13.34
N PRO A 186 -9.03 7.09 13.67
CA PRO A 186 -10.22 7.37 12.87
C PRO A 186 -9.84 8.00 11.53
N ALA A 187 -10.16 7.34 10.41
CA ALA A 187 -9.82 7.83 9.08
C ALA A 187 -10.52 9.16 8.73
N ALA A 188 -11.73 9.39 9.24
CA ALA A 188 -12.42 10.69 9.23
C ALA A 188 -11.47 11.86 9.57
N PHE A 189 -10.85 11.81 10.75
CA PHE A 189 -10.00 12.88 11.26
C PHE A 189 -8.54 12.76 10.82
N ARG A 190 -8.08 11.53 10.55
CA ARG A 190 -6.70 11.30 10.14
C ARG A 190 -6.49 11.60 8.67
N THR A 191 -7.35 11.11 7.76
CA THR A 191 -7.15 11.06 6.29
C THR A 191 -8.25 11.66 5.41
N GLN A 192 -9.49 11.82 5.90
CA GLN A 192 -10.64 12.26 5.08
C GLN A 192 -11.00 13.74 5.29
N ASP A 193 -10.15 14.47 6.01
CA ASP A 193 -10.27 15.92 6.23
C ASP A 193 -11.56 16.36 6.94
N LEU A 194 -12.24 15.44 7.61
CA LEU A 194 -13.40 15.73 8.44
C LEU A 194 -12.98 16.26 9.82
N THR A 195 -13.89 17.01 10.42
CA THR A 195 -13.77 17.65 11.73
C THR A 195 -15.09 17.50 12.50
N HIS A 196 -15.07 17.85 13.78
CA HIS A 196 -16.30 17.84 14.58
C HIS A 196 -17.32 18.89 14.08
N PHE A 197 -16.88 19.98 13.45
CA PHE A 197 -17.76 20.99 12.86
C PHE A 197 -18.60 20.45 11.70
N ASP A 198 -18.12 19.43 10.99
CA ASP A 198 -18.85 18.76 9.90
C ASP A 198 -20.00 17.92 10.45
N VAL A 199 -19.82 17.31 11.62
CA VAL A 199 -20.89 16.63 12.36
C VAL A 199 -21.96 17.64 12.80
N LEU A 200 -21.56 18.85 13.22
CA LEU A 200 -22.50 19.92 13.56
C LEU A 200 -23.28 20.41 12.32
N ALA A 201 -22.63 20.44 11.15
CA ALA A 201 -23.29 20.78 9.89
C ALA A 201 -24.35 19.74 9.49
N LEU A 202 -24.01 18.45 9.58
CA LEU A 202 -24.98 17.35 9.43
C LEU A 202 -26.12 17.45 10.45
N GLY A 203 -25.80 17.78 11.70
CA GLY A 203 -26.77 18.02 12.76
C GLY A 203 -27.75 19.14 12.39
N ARG A 204 -27.27 20.27 11.85
CA ARG A 204 -28.15 21.37 11.39
C ARG A 204 -29.12 20.91 10.29
N SER A 205 -28.66 20.11 9.33
CA SER A 205 -29.52 19.52 8.30
C SER A 205 -30.56 18.56 8.88
N PHE A 206 -30.22 17.83 9.94
CA PHE A 206 -31.19 16.99 10.65
C PHE A 206 -32.24 17.83 11.37
N VAL A 207 -31.82 18.87 12.10
CA VAL A 207 -32.70 19.73 12.90
C VAL A 207 -33.71 20.48 12.03
N SER A 208 -33.31 20.91 10.83
CA SER A 208 -34.20 21.56 9.86
C SER A 208 -35.24 20.60 9.29
N ARG A 209 -34.89 19.32 9.13
CA ARG A 209 -35.79 18.29 8.57
C ARG A 209 -36.76 17.71 9.60
N PHE A 210 -36.32 17.54 10.85
CA PHE A 210 -37.08 16.87 11.92
C PHE A 210 -37.36 17.83 13.07
N SER A 211 -38.47 18.57 13.01
CA SER A 211 -38.83 19.61 13.99
C SER A 211 -39.35 19.09 15.35
N ASP A 212 -39.86 17.85 15.41
CA ASP A 212 -40.37 17.26 16.66
C ASP A 212 -39.24 16.97 17.66
N ARG A 213 -39.20 17.75 18.75
CA ARG A 213 -38.20 17.65 19.82
C ARG A 213 -38.55 16.62 20.91
N GLY A 214 -39.81 16.15 20.94
CA GLY A 214 -40.30 15.16 21.91
C GLY A 214 -40.09 13.71 21.44
N ARG A 215 -39.94 13.50 20.13
CA ARG A 215 -39.69 12.17 19.56
C ARG A 215 -38.39 11.55 20.12
N PRO A 216 -38.41 10.29 20.59
CA PRO A 216 -37.19 9.62 21.04
C PRO A 216 -36.19 9.46 19.89
N ILE A 217 -34.93 9.79 20.13
CA ILE A 217 -33.83 9.66 19.16
C ILE A 217 -32.72 8.81 19.77
N LEU A 218 -32.27 7.82 18.99
CA LEU A 218 -31.05 7.09 19.27
C LEU A 218 -30.03 7.37 18.17
N VAL A 219 -28.95 8.06 18.51
CA VAL A 219 -27.81 8.23 17.60
C VAL A 219 -27.00 6.93 17.58
N VAL A 220 -26.81 6.35 16.40
CA VAL A 220 -26.08 5.09 16.20
C VAL A 220 -24.81 5.38 15.41
N GLY A 221 -23.67 5.44 16.10
CA GLY A 221 -22.36 5.60 15.48
C GLY A 221 -21.78 4.27 15.00
N PHE A 222 -21.25 4.20 13.78
CA PHE A 222 -20.48 3.03 13.33
C PHE A 222 -19.00 3.19 13.65
N ARG A 223 -18.46 2.25 14.43
CA ARG A 223 -17.05 2.31 14.84
C ARG A 223 -16.15 2.05 13.63
N THR A 224 -15.11 2.87 13.42
CA THR A 224 -14.46 3.74 14.42
C THR A 224 -14.91 5.20 14.41
N ALA A 225 -15.19 5.81 13.25
CA ALA A 225 -15.50 7.25 13.18
C ALA A 225 -16.78 7.64 13.94
N GLY A 226 -17.81 6.79 13.89
CA GLY A 226 -19.04 6.97 14.64
C GLY A 226 -18.86 7.04 16.16
N SER A 227 -17.77 6.50 16.72
CA SER A 227 -17.43 6.64 18.15
C SER A 227 -17.13 8.08 18.55
N TYR A 228 -16.75 8.92 17.58
CA TYR A 228 -16.47 10.33 17.77
C TYR A 228 -17.65 11.19 17.32
N PHE A 229 -18.34 10.79 16.25
CA PHE A 229 -19.45 11.56 15.70
C PHE A 229 -20.71 11.48 16.57
N ALA A 230 -21.02 10.28 17.10
CA ALA A 230 -22.21 10.07 17.92
C ALA A 230 -22.28 10.97 19.17
N PRO A 231 -21.23 11.10 20.01
CA PRO A 231 -21.29 11.99 21.17
C PRO A 231 -21.39 13.47 20.79
N VAL A 232 -20.74 13.91 19.71
CA VAL A 232 -20.84 15.31 19.21
C VAL A 232 -22.24 15.62 18.73
N LEU A 233 -22.83 14.72 17.93
CA LEU A 233 -24.19 14.89 17.45
C LEU A 233 -25.19 14.85 18.60
N ALA A 234 -25.01 13.96 19.58
CA ALA A 234 -25.90 13.89 20.74
C ALA A 234 -25.84 15.18 21.58
N ALA A 235 -24.64 15.72 21.84
CA ALA A 235 -24.47 16.97 22.55
C ALA A 235 -25.12 18.15 21.78
N PHE A 236 -24.96 18.18 20.45
CA PHE A 236 -25.60 19.18 19.60
C PHE A 236 -27.12 19.12 19.63
N LEU A 237 -27.71 17.94 19.43
CA LEU A 237 -29.17 17.79 19.48
C LEU A 237 -29.73 18.11 20.88
N THR A 238 -29.00 17.81 21.95
CA THR A 238 -29.37 18.24 23.30
C THR A 238 -29.42 19.77 23.40
N ALA A 239 -28.41 20.46 22.88
CA ALA A 239 -28.37 21.93 22.86
C ALA A 239 -29.47 22.56 21.99
N GLN A 240 -29.98 21.82 20.98
CA GLN A 240 -31.09 22.23 20.12
C GLN A 240 -32.48 21.87 20.70
N GLY A 241 -32.54 21.38 21.94
CA GLY A 241 -33.78 21.18 22.69
C GLY A 241 -34.45 19.80 22.54
N TYR A 242 -33.78 18.81 21.95
CA TYR A 242 -34.32 17.44 21.91
C TYR A 242 -34.29 16.79 23.31
N GLN A 243 -35.43 16.24 23.74
CA GLN A 243 -35.63 15.85 25.14
C GLN A 243 -35.29 14.38 25.44
N ARG A 244 -35.56 13.47 24.50
CA ARG A 244 -35.39 12.01 24.69
C ARG A 244 -34.31 11.46 23.78
N LEU A 245 -33.05 11.69 24.15
CA LEU A 245 -31.88 11.42 23.31
C LEU A 245 -30.86 10.55 24.03
N ASP A 246 -30.40 9.50 23.36
CA ASP A 246 -29.23 8.70 23.76
C ASP A 246 -28.34 8.44 22.53
N PHE A 247 -27.14 7.94 22.75
CA PHE A 247 -26.29 7.43 21.67
C PHE A 247 -25.70 6.06 21.98
N VAL A 248 -25.43 5.29 20.92
CA VAL A 248 -24.76 4.00 20.93
C VAL A 248 -23.76 3.93 19.79
N THR A 249 -22.69 3.17 19.97
CA THR A 249 -21.74 2.87 18.90
C THR A 249 -21.78 1.37 18.64
N ILE A 250 -21.67 0.92 17.38
CA ILE A 250 -21.68 -0.50 17.02
C ILE A 250 -20.63 -0.84 15.95
N ARG A 251 -20.25 -2.12 15.83
CA ARG A 251 -19.39 -2.67 14.77
C ARG A 251 -20.21 -3.58 13.84
N PRO A 252 -20.88 -3.06 12.79
CA PRO A 252 -21.84 -3.86 12.00
C PRO A 252 -21.27 -5.17 11.41
N LYS A 253 -19.98 -5.19 11.08
CA LYS A 253 -19.30 -6.36 10.51
C LYS A 253 -18.89 -7.43 11.55
N LYS A 254 -18.59 -7.02 12.79
CA LYS A 254 -18.19 -7.94 13.88
C LYS A 254 -19.40 -8.46 14.65
N GLY A 255 -20.40 -7.62 14.84
CA GLY A 255 -21.63 -7.93 15.56
C GLY A 255 -22.00 -6.84 16.57
N ILE A 256 -23.13 -7.06 17.24
CA ILE A 256 -23.70 -6.15 18.24
C ILE A 256 -23.61 -6.82 19.62
N ASP A 257 -23.15 -6.08 20.62
CA ASP A 257 -23.10 -6.54 22.00
C ASP A 257 -24.49 -6.57 22.65
N SER A 258 -24.64 -7.30 23.76
CA SER A 258 -25.94 -7.48 24.44
C SER A 258 -26.56 -6.15 24.90
N TRP A 259 -25.78 -5.24 25.46
CA TRP A 259 -26.25 -3.92 25.90
C TRP A 259 -26.57 -3.00 24.72
N GLU A 260 -25.76 -3.01 23.65
CA GLU A 260 -26.03 -2.26 22.42
C GLU A 260 -27.38 -2.68 21.83
N ARG A 261 -27.62 -4.00 21.77
CA ARG A 261 -28.90 -4.57 21.35
C ARG A 261 -30.04 -4.16 22.27
N ALA A 262 -29.83 -4.13 23.59
CA ALA A 262 -30.84 -3.70 24.54
C ALA A 262 -31.23 -2.23 24.34
N MET A 263 -30.26 -1.33 24.11
CA MET A 263 -30.55 0.08 23.83
C MET A 263 -31.28 0.28 22.49
N LEU A 264 -30.82 -0.39 21.42
CA LEU A 264 -31.51 -0.41 20.13
C LEU A 264 -32.97 -0.88 20.29
N THR A 265 -33.19 -1.98 21.03
CA THR A 265 -34.53 -2.54 21.27
C THR A 265 -35.41 -1.58 22.06
N ARG A 266 -34.86 -0.92 23.09
CA ARG A 266 -35.58 0.04 23.94
C ARG A 266 -36.14 1.20 23.10
N TYR A 267 -35.33 1.77 22.21
CA TYR A 267 -35.73 2.87 21.36
C TYR A 267 -36.65 2.45 20.21
N ALA A 268 -36.42 1.26 19.62
CA ALA A 268 -37.33 0.69 18.62
C ALA A 268 -38.75 0.52 19.19
N LYS A 269 -38.88 -0.05 20.39
CA LYS A 269 -40.17 -0.22 21.07
C LYS A 269 -40.86 1.10 21.44
N ALA A 270 -40.09 2.17 21.63
CA ALA A 270 -40.60 3.51 21.92
C ALA A 270 -41.02 4.31 20.67
N GLY A 271 -40.97 3.72 19.47
CA GLY A 271 -41.27 4.42 18.21
C GLY A 271 -40.24 5.50 17.85
N GLY A 272 -39.01 5.37 18.37
CA GLY A 272 -37.95 6.35 18.18
C GLY A 272 -37.31 6.34 16.80
N LEU A 273 -36.58 7.40 16.48
CA LEU A 273 -35.72 7.50 15.30
C LEU A 273 -34.34 6.90 15.59
N ALA A 274 -33.84 6.06 14.69
CA ALA A 274 -32.42 5.69 14.66
C ALA A 274 -31.66 6.61 13.70
N VAL A 275 -30.76 7.43 14.24
CA VAL A 275 -29.93 8.36 13.47
C VAL A 275 -28.53 7.76 13.31
N LEU A 276 -28.29 7.15 12.15
CA LEU A 276 -27.03 6.51 11.80
C LEU A 276 -26.00 7.58 11.42
N VAL A 277 -24.80 7.51 11.99
CA VAL A 277 -23.72 8.46 11.70
C VAL A 277 -22.39 7.73 11.53
N ASP A 278 -21.68 8.03 10.44
CA ASP A 278 -20.39 7.43 10.10
C ASP A 278 -19.56 8.38 9.22
N GLU A 279 -18.31 8.02 8.97
CA GLU A 279 -17.46 8.66 7.96
C GLU A 279 -17.96 8.42 6.54
N SER A 280 -17.36 9.11 5.57
CA SER A 280 -17.77 8.95 4.17
C SER A 280 -17.65 7.46 3.77
N PRO A 281 -18.69 6.86 3.16
CA PRO A 281 -18.61 5.45 2.78
C PRO A 281 -17.73 5.28 1.54
N ALA A 282 -16.66 4.48 1.65
CA ALA A 282 -15.93 4.02 0.47
C ALA A 282 -16.77 3.04 -0.36
N THR A 283 -17.56 2.21 0.33
CA THR A 283 -18.57 1.28 -0.22
C THR A 283 -19.78 1.31 0.71
N ALA A 284 -20.98 0.96 0.23
CA ALA A 284 -22.15 0.89 1.10
C ALA A 284 -22.14 -0.29 2.07
N ALA A 285 -21.19 -1.23 1.96
CA ALA A 285 -21.25 -2.50 2.68
C ALA A 285 -21.38 -2.36 4.21
N THR A 286 -20.65 -1.42 4.83
CA THR A 286 -20.78 -1.19 6.29
C THR A 286 -22.14 -0.58 6.64
N LEU A 287 -22.58 0.39 5.86
CA LEU A 287 -23.83 1.12 6.07
C LEU A 287 -25.05 0.23 5.85
N ALA A 288 -25.10 -0.50 4.72
CA ALA A 288 -26.13 -1.48 4.41
C ALA A 288 -26.22 -2.58 5.48
N LYS A 289 -25.07 -3.06 5.97
CA LYS A 289 -25.04 -4.01 7.09
C LYS A 289 -25.57 -3.37 8.38
N GLY A 290 -25.20 -2.13 8.67
CA GLY A 290 -25.71 -1.38 9.82
C GLY A 290 -27.23 -1.20 9.80
N VAL A 291 -27.77 -0.74 8.66
CA VAL A 291 -29.22 -0.62 8.43
C VAL A 291 -29.91 -1.97 8.62
N SER A 292 -29.37 -3.05 8.03
CA SER A 292 -29.90 -4.40 8.21
C SER A 292 -29.95 -4.81 9.69
N GLU A 293 -28.90 -4.55 10.47
CA GLU A 293 -28.88 -4.92 11.89
C GLU A 293 -29.85 -4.08 12.73
N VAL A 294 -29.98 -2.78 12.46
CA VAL A 294 -30.95 -1.90 13.15
C VAL A 294 -32.39 -2.30 12.84
N ARG A 295 -32.69 -2.62 11.57
CA ARG A 295 -34.02 -3.12 11.15
C ARG A 295 -34.37 -4.47 11.80
N LYS A 296 -33.41 -5.39 11.88
CA LYS A 296 -33.61 -6.69 12.58
C LYS A 296 -33.98 -6.54 14.05
N VAL A 297 -33.60 -5.42 14.69
CA VAL A 297 -33.95 -5.15 16.10
C VAL A 297 -35.37 -4.57 16.24
N GLY A 298 -35.96 -4.03 15.17
CA GLY A 298 -37.37 -3.62 15.13
C GLY A 298 -37.64 -2.20 14.63
N PHE A 299 -36.63 -1.45 14.19
CA PHE A 299 -36.86 -0.14 13.56
C PHE A 299 -37.47 -0.29 12.16
N ARG A 300 -38.48 0.53 11.86
CA ARG A 300 -39.07 0.63 10.52
C ARG A 300 -38.14 1.42 9.61
N ALA A 301 -38.20 1.19 8.30
CA ALA A 301 -37.30 1.85 7.35
C ALA A 301 -37.46 3.40 7.39
N ASN A 302 -38.69 3.89 7.47
CA ASN A 302 -39.00 5.33 7.62
C ASN A 302 -38.55 5.94 8.97
N ASP A 303 -38.19 5.11 9.95
CA ASP A 303 -37.70 5.54 11.26
C ASP A 303 -36.17 5.47 11.36
N VAL A 304 -35.49 5.21 10.23
CA VAL A 304 -34.03 5.20 10.12
C VAL A 304 -33.59 6.39 9.26
N VAL A 305 -32.67 7.18 9.80
CA VAL A 305 -32.07 8.34 9.13
C VAL A 305 -30.56 8.16 9.10
N ALA A 306 -29.92 8.27 7.96
CA ALA A 306 -28.45 8.27 7.85
C ALA A 306 -27.92 9.68 7.59
N LEU A 307 -26.96 10.12 8.40
CA LEU A 307 -26.23 11.38 8.22
C LEU A 307 -24.83 11.05 7.71
N LEU A 308 -24.53 11.43 6.47
CA LEU A 308 -23.32 10.99 5.78
C LEU A 308 -22.58 12.17 5.14
N PRO A 309 -21.29 12.36 5.43
CA PRO A 309 -20.46 13.22 4.59
C PRO A 309 -20.21 12.54 3.22
N VAL A 310 -20.16 13.35 2.16
CA VAL A 310 -19.88 12.88 0.79
C VAL A 310 -18.39 13.02 0.50
N HIS A 311 -17.73 11.92 0.12
CA HIS A 311 -16.29 11.96 -0.13
C HIS A 311 -15.96 12.82 -1.37
N PRO A 312 -14.96 13.72 -1.32
CA PRO A 312 -14.63 14.63 -2.43
C PRO A 312 -14.38 13.94 -3.77
N THR A 313 -13.72 12.78 -3.75
CA THR A 313 -13.40 12.00 -4.95
C THR A 313 -14.48 10.99 -5.34
N ARG A 314 -15.48 10.70 -4.48
CA ARG A 314 -16.53 9.69 -4.74
C ARG A 314 -17.92 10.28 -4.55
N ARG A 315 -18.26 11.26 -5.38
CA ARG A 315 -19.55 11.96 -5.33
C ARG A 315 -20.72 11.11 -5.83
N GLU A 316 -20.48 10.20 -6.78
CA GLU A 316 -21.51 9.32 -7.34
C GLU A 316 -21.73 8.04 -6.53
N TRP A 317 -21.77 8.15 -5.21
CA TRP A 317 -21.84 6.99 -4.32
C TRP A 317 -23.21 6.27 -4.38
N THR A 318 -24.28 6.94 -4.79
CA THR A 318 -25.64 6.37 -4.88
C THR A 318 -25.88 5.45 -6.08
N ARG A 319 -24.98 5.42 -7.08
CA ARG A 319 -25.18 4.70 -8.36
C ARG A 319 -24.84 3.21 -8.33
N SER A 320 -24.20 2.70 -7.28
CA SER A 320 -23.82 1.28 -7.21
C SER A 320 -24.89 0.43 -6.54
N ASP A 321 -25.04 -0.82 -7.00
CA ASP A 321 -26.01 -1.81 -6.46
C ASP A 321 -25.89 -1.99 -4.94
N ASP A 322 -24.68 -1.78 -4.39
CA ASP A 322 -24.40 -1.84 -2.96
C ASP A 322 -25.28 -0.87 -2.14
N PHE A 323 -25.79 0.21 -2.73
CA PHE A 323 -26.58 1.24 -2.06
C PHE A 323 -28.10 1.06 -2.19
N LEU A 324 -28.58 0.07 -2.96
CA LEU A 324 -30.00 -0.27 -3.04
C LEU A 324 -30.69 -0.46 -1.67
N PRO A 325 -30.06 -1.12 -0.66
CA PRO A 325 -30.65 -1.27 0.67
C PRO A 325 -30.90 0.05 1.42
N LEU A 326 -30.35 1.16 0.93
CA LEU A 326 -30.45 2.49 1.53
C LEU A 326 -31.55 3.34 0.88
N SER A 327 -32.15 2.87 -0.22
CA SER A 327 -33.27 3.56 -0.88
C SER A 327 -34.54 3.64 -0.01
N GLU A 328 -34.68 2.74 0.95
CA GLU A 328 -35.83 2.66 1.86
C GLU A 328 -35.70 3.56 3.10
N ILE A 329 -34.57 4.24 3.30
CA ILE A 329 -34.32 5.10 4.48
C ILE A 329 -34.13 6.56 4.08
N VAL A 330 -34.22 7.47 5.04
CA VAL A 330 -33.88 8.88 4.82
C VAL A 330 -32.37 9.05 4.88
N VAL A 331 -31.76 9.65 3.86
CA VAL A 331 -30.33 9.98 3.87
C VAL A 331 -30.14 11.48 3.73
N LEU A 332 -29.42 12.09 4.67
CA LEU A 332 -29.02 13.49 4.63
C LEU A 332 -27.51 13.56 4.46
N THR A 333 -27.07 14.35 3.49
CA THR A 333 -25.66 14.43 3.09
C THR A 333 -25.03 15.76 3.45
N LEU A 334 -23.71 15.74 3.59
CA LEU A 334 -22.89 16.95 3.61
C LEU A 334 -21.92 16.92 2.43
N GLU A 335 -22.13 17.83 1.47
CA GLU A 335 -21.26 17.96 0.31
C GLU A 335 -19.87 18.51 0.68
N PRO A 336 -18.80 18.14 -0.04
CA PRO A 336 -17.42 18.54 0.27
C PRO A 336 -17.23 20.04 0.45
N GLU A 337 -17.90 20.86 -0.37
CA GLU A 337 -17.81 22.32 -0.34
C GLU A 337 -18.26 22.91 1.00
N HIS A 338 -19.12 22.20 1.73
CA HIS A 338 -19.62 22.60 3.03
C HIS A 338 -18.77 22.09 4.20
N TYR A 339 -17.69 21.34 3.92
CA TYR A 339 -16.78 20.92 4.96
C TYR A 339 -16.10 22.13 5.59
N TYR A 340 -15.85 22.05 6.90
CA TYR A 340 -15.20 23.11 7.67
C TYR A 340 -13.88 23.55 7.04
N LYS A 341 -13.03 22.59 6.63
CA LYS A 341 -11.73 22.89 6.06
C LYS A 341 -11.77 23.52 4.68
N TYR A 342 -12.83 23.31 3.88
CA TYR A 342 -12.96 24.01 2.60
C TYR A 342 -13.06 25.52 2.79
N ARG A 343 -13.76 25.96 3.84
CA ARG A 343 -13.86 27.39 4.21
C ARG A 343 -12.53 27.97 4.66
N LEU A 344 -11.69 27.18 5.34
CA LEU A 344 -10.33 27.61 5.73
C LEU A 344 -9.40 27.82 4.53
N LEU A 345 -9.75 27.25 3.37
CA LEU A 345 -9.02 27.40 2.11
C LEU A 345 -9.63 28.50 1.21
N GLU A 346 -10.58 29.28 1.71
CA GLU A 346 -11.00 30.52 1.04
C GLU A 346 -9.85 31.54 1.04
N PRO A 347 -9.65 32.30 -0.05
CA PRO A 347 -8.50 33.22 -0.17
C PRO A 347 -8.35 34.20 1.01
N SER A 348 -9.45 34.74 1.53
CA SER A 348 -9.44 35.67 2.66
C SER A 348 -8.98 35.02 3.98
N ALA A 349 -9.44 33.80 4.26
CA ALA A 349 -9.03 33.04 5.44
C ALA A 349 -7.54 32.68 5.38
N VAL A 350 -7.06 32.28 4.20
CA VAL A 350 -5.64 31.99 3.96
C VAL A 350 -4.81 33.25 4.08
N GLU A 351 -5.23 34.38 3.51
CA GLU A 351 -4.48 35.64 3.63
C GLU A 351 -4.31 36.06 5.08
N ALA A 352 -5.37 36.02 5.88
CA ALA A 352 -5.32 36.34 7.30
C ALA A 352 -4.29 35.44 8.04
N ARG A 353 -4.23 34.16 7.68
CA ARG A 353 -3.29 33.22 8.30
C ARG A 353 -1.85 33.41 7.83
N LEU A 354 -1.63 33.64 6.55
CA LEU A 354 -0.30 33.89 6.01
C LEU A 354 0.29 35.21 6.51
N ARG A 355 -0.56 36.22 6.75
CA ARG A 355 -0.15 37.47 7.36
C ARG A 355 0.54 37.24 8.71
N GLU A 356 -0.07 36.41 9.57
CA GLU A 356 0.51 36.02 10.87
C GLU A 356 1.91 35.39 10.72
N TYR A 357 2.13 34.57 9.69
CA TYR A 357 3.41 33.89 9.45
C TYR A 357 4.50 34.77 8.84
N PHE A 358 4.13 35.69 7.94
CA PHE A 358 5.09 36.54 7.23
C PHE A 358 5.38 37.87 7.96
N GLU A 359 4.46 38.39 8.79
CA GLU A 359 4.72 39.56 9.65
C GLU A 359 5.93 39.33 10.55
N ARG A 360 6.06 38.13 11.11
CA ARG A 360 7.22 37.75 11.95
C ARG A 360 8.55 37.70 11.18
N GLN A 361 8.50 37.61 9.86
CA GLN A 361 9.66 37.59 8.97
C GLN A 361 9.98 39.00 8.43
N GLY A 362 9.30 40.03 8.93
CA GLY A 362 9.52 41.43 8.53
C GLY A 362 8.73 41.89 7.31
N TYR A 363 7.74 41.11 6.85
CA TYR A 363 6.83 41.51 5.77
C TYR A 363 5.52 42.04 6.33
N THR A 364 5.23 43.31 6.09
CA THR A 364 4.00 43.95 6.61
C THR A 364 2.87 43.96 5.58
N GLY A 365 3.21 43.92 4.28
CA GLY A 365 2.23 43.77 3.20
C GLY A 365 2.12 42.33 2.75
N VAL A 366 1.08 41.61 3.19
CA VAL A 366 0.80 40.23 2.77
C VAL A 366 -0.55 40.16 2.07
N ARG A 367 -0.56 39.75 0.80
CA ARG A 367 -1.77 39.65 -0.03
C ARG A 367 -1.82 38.34 -0.80
N VAL A 368 -2.96 37.65 -0.72
CA VAL A 368 -3.24 36.47 -1.56
C VAL A 368 -3.92 36.94 -2.83
N VAL A 369 -3.30 36.70 -3.98
CA VAL A 369 -3.77 37.22 -5.27
C VAL A 369 -4.40 36.14 -6.14
N ALA A 370 -5.46 36.51 -6.86
CA ALA A 370 -6.02 35.67 -7.90
C ALA A 370 -5.09 35.72 -9.12
N SER A 371 -4.38 34.61 -9.36
CA SER A 371 -3.39 34.53 -10.43
C SER A 371 -3.65 33.36 -11.37
N PRO A 372 -3.52 33.56 -12.71
CA PRO A 372 -3.50 32.48 -13.68
C PRO A 372 -2.40 31.44 -13.40
N ALA A 373 -1.27 31.84 -12.82
CA ALA A 373 -0.18 30.91 -12.47
C ALA A 373 -0.62 29.95 -11.37
N ALA A 374 -1.16 30.46 -10.26
CA ALA A 374 -1.72 29.63 -9.19
C ALA A 374 -2.85 28.71 -9.69
N GLN A 375 -3.69 29.18 -10.63
CA GLN A 375 -4.74 28.35 -11.23
C GLN A 375 -4.15 27.18 -12.03
N ARG A 376 -3.11 27.41 -12.85
CA ARG A 376 -2.39 26.36 -13.58
C ARG A 376 -1.76 25.33 -12.63
N LEU A 377 -1.05 25.79 -11.59
CA LEU A 377 -0.45 24.91 -10.59
C LEU A 377 -1.48 24.04 -9.87
N ASN A 378 -2.64 24.59 -9.52
CA ASN A 378 -3.74 23.82 -8.93
C ASN A 378 -4.38 22.84 -9.93
N ALA A 379 -4.42 23.17 -11.22
CA ALA A 379 -4.88 22.24 -12.26
C ALA A 379 -3.91 21.06 -12.41
N GLU A 380 -2.60 21.31 -12.45
CA GLU A 380 -1.56 20.28 -12.46
C GLU A 380 -1.63 19.38 -11.23
N LEU A 381 -1.80 19.96 -10.04
CA LEU A 381 -1.94 19.22 -8.78
C LEU A 381 -3.13 18.26 -8.81
N ARG A 382 -4.25 18.67 -9.43
CA ARG A 382 -5.42 17.82 -9.64
C ARG A 382 -5.17 16.74 -10.68
N GLN A 383 -4.57 17.07 -11.82
CA GLN A 383 -4.25 16.11 -12.88
C GLN A 383 -3.33 14.98 -12.40
N ARG A 384 -2.39 15.28 -11.50
CA ARG A 384 -1.45 14.30 -10.90
C ARG A 384 -2.06 13.52 -9.72
N SER A 385 -3.25 13.87 -9.27
CA SER A 385 -3.92 13.16 -8.17
C SER A 385 -4.24 11.71 -8.57
N GLU A 386 -4.08 10.79 -7.63
CA GLU A 386 -4.52 9.39 -7.79
C GLU A 386 -6.01 9.22 -7.43
N GLU A 387 -6.71 10.30 -7.04
CA GLU A 387 -8.14 10.35 -6.70
C GLU A 387 -8.63 9.23 -5.76
N LYS A 388 -7.78 8.88 -4.79
CA LYS A 388 -8.04 7.83 -3.80
C LYS A 388 -8.87 8.36 -2.63
N PHE A 389 -9.24 7.44 -1.73
CA PHE A 389 -10.05 7.73 -0.54
C PHE A 389 -9.26 8.41 0.60
N HIS A 390 -7.95 8.54 0.44
CA HIS A 390 -7.06 9.25 1.35
C HIS A 390 -6.46 10.51 0.70
N THR A 391 -6.94 10.90 -0.49
CA THR A 391 -6.50 12.13 -1.15
C THR A 391 -6.89 13.34 -0.32
N ARG A 392 -5.90 14.14 0.05
CA ARG A 392 -6.06 15.33 0.89
C ARG A 392 -6.58 16.54 0.14
N LEU A 393 -7.38 17.33 0.82
CA LEU A 393 -7.67 18.72 0.48
C LEU A 393 -6.37 19.52 0.52
N LYS A 394 -6.01 20.11 -0.62
CA LYS A 394 -4.83 20.96 -0.75
C LYS A 394 -5.01 21.97 -1.87
N ARG A 395 -4.41 23.16 -1.72
CA ARG A 395 -4.47 24.25 -2.69
C ARG A 395 -3.20 25.10 -2.63
N ILE A 396 -2.75 25.54 -3.80
CA ILE A 396 -1.61 26.44 -3.96
C ILE A 396 -2.12 27.87 -4.13
N TYR A 397 -1.50 28.81 -3.44
CA TYR A 397 -1.81 30.25 -3.49
C TYR A 397 -0.58 31.02 -3.94
N GLU A 398 -0.80 32.06 -4.74
CA GLU A 398 0.20 33.09 -4.99
C GLU A 398 0.07 34.18 -3.93
N VAL A 399 1.19 34.55 -3.34
CA VAL A 399 1.28 35.47 -2.22
C VAL A 399 2.24 36.59 -2.60
N CYS A 400 1.75 37.82 -2.64
CA CYS A 400 2.57 39.00 -2.79
C CYS A 400 2.96 39.49 -1.39
N LEU A 401 4.27 39.62 -1.17
CA LEU A 401 4.88 40.09 0.06
C LEU A 401 5.55 41.44 -0.20
N GLU A 402 5.39 42.38 0.73
CA GLU A 402 6.04 43.69 0.71
C GLU A 402 6.75 43.90 2.04
N ASN A 403 8.05 44.18 1.95
CA ASN A 403 8.88 44.50 3.11
C ASN A 403 8.92 46.02 3.29
N GLU A 404 8.43 46.50 4.43
CA GLU A 404 8.32 47.94 4.71
C GLU A 404 9.67 48.66 4.78
N VAL A 405 10.70 47.97 5.28
CA VAL A 405 12.04 48.56 5.51
C VAL A 405 12.82 48.73 4.21
N SER A 406 12.64 47.79 3.27
CA SER A 406 13.36 47.80 1.98
C SER A 406 12.50 48.27 0.80
N GLY A 407 11.18 48.37 0.97
CA GLY A 407 10.21 48.59 -0.12
C GLY A 407 10.15 47.44 -1.13
N GLN A 408 10.85 46.32 -0.87
CA GLN A 408 10.97 45.23 -1.82
C GLN A 408 9.68 44.41 -1.86
N LYS A 409 9.16 44.20 -3.08
CA LYS A 409 8.05 43.30 -3.35
C LYS A 409 8.57 41.95 -3.81
N GLN A 410 8.02 40.88 -3.24
CA GLN A 410 8.39 39.51 -3.56
C GLN A 410 7.12 38.69 -3.81
N THR A 411 7.16 37.80 -4.79
CA THR A 411 6.09 36.86 -5.06
C THR A 411 6.52 35.47 -4.60
N ARG A 412 5.64 34.80 -3.85
CA ARG A 412 5.84 33.44 -3.34
C ARG A 412 4.63 32.58 -3.62
N TYR A 413 4.83 31.26 -3.64
CA TYR A 413 3.75 30.30 -3.72
C TYR A 413 3.67 29.50 -2.42
N VAL A 414 2.46 29.31 -1.90
CA VAL A 414 2.23 28.57 -0.65
C VAL A 414 1.23 27.47 -0.87
N LEU A 415 1.59 26.25 -0.47
CA LEU A 415 0.69 25.11 -0.40
C LEU A 415 0.03 25.07 0.98
N ALA A 416 -1.30 25.17 0.99
CA ALA A 416 -2.10 24.81 2.16
C ALA A 416 -2.61 23.38 1.98
N LYS A 417 -2.32 22.49 2.93
CA LYS A 417 -2.69 21.06 2.85
C LYS A 417 -3.29 20.58 4.16
N SER A 418 -4.44 19.91 4.08
CA SER A 418 -5.02 19.22 5.23
C SER A 418 -4.19 17.99 5.60
N VAL A 419 -3.81 17.88 6.87
CA VAL A 419 -2.92 16.82 7.39
C VAL A 419 -3.53 16.01 8.54
N GLY A 420 -4.69 16.41 9.06
CA GLY A 420 -5.40 15.69 10.12
C GLY A 420 -6.24 16.63 10.97
N TRP A 421 -6.77 16.21 12.12
CA TRP A 421 -7.51 17.06 13.06
C TRP A 421 -7.06 16.82 14.50
N GLY A 422 -6.87 17.89 15.28
CA GLY A 422 -6.24 17.85 16.61
C GLY A 422 -4.85 17.20 16.55
N TRP A 423 -4.49 16.46 17.61
CA TRP A 423 -3.20 15.77 17.73
C TRP A 423 -2.84 14.83 16.56
N LEU A 424 -3.82 14.31 15.81
CA LEU A 424 -3.58 13.50 14.62
C LEU A 424 -2.96 14.30 13.45
N SER A 425 -2.98 15.63 13.51
CA SER A 425 -2.37 16.52 12.53
C SER A 425 -0.90 16.86 12.85
N TYR A 426 -0.49 16.76 14.12
CA TYR A 426 0.78 17.33 14.60
C TYR A 426 2.02 16.63 14.04
N HIS A 427 1.92 15.34 13.68
CA HIS A 427 3.00 14.59 13.02
C HIS A 427 3.57 15.32 11.80
N ALA A 428 2.74 16.05 11.05
CA ALA A 428 3.15 16.77 9.85
C ALA A 428 4.09 17.93 10.18
N PHE A 429 3.74 18.74 11.19
CA PHE A 429 4.58 19.84 11.65
C PHE A 429 5.87 19.33 12.31
N LEU A 430 5.76 18.29 13.14
CA LEU A 430 6.92 17.66 13.79
C LEU A 430 7.90 17.08 12.77
N ALA A 431 7.39 16.36 11.77
CA ALA A 431 8.20 15.83 10.67
C ALA A 431 8.83 16.95 9.85
N GLY A 432 8.07 17.98 9.50
CA GLY A 432 8.56 19.07 8.68
C GLY A 432 9.66 19.88 9.37
N ARG A 433 9.51 20.14 10.67
CA ARG A 433 10.53 20.80 11.49
C ARG A 433 11.76 19.92 11.69
N GLY A 434 11.58 18.64 12.01
CA GLY A 434 12.69 17.70 12.18
C GLY A 434 13.49 17.50 10.88
N LEU A 435 12.81 17.51 9.74
CA LEU A 435 13.41 17.26 8.43
C LEU A 435 13.65 18.54 7.63
N SER A 436 13.77 19.71 8.27
CA SER A 436 13.84 21.03 7.59
C SER A 436 14.91 21.15 6.50
N ARG A 437 15.98 20.37 6.59
CA ARG A 437 17.04 20.30 5.56
C ARG A 437 16.63 19.55 4.29
N PHE A 438 15.56 18.77 4.34
CA PHE A 438 15.15 17.80 3.32
C PHE A 438 13.75 18.06 2.75
N VAL A 439 12.98 19.00 3.29
CA VAL A 439 11.60 19.27 2.89
C VAL A 439 11.43 20.75 2.56
N PRO A 440 10.40 21.14 1.78
CA PRO A 440 10.07 22.54 1.59
C PRO A 440 9.84 23.26 2.92
N PRO A 441 10.21 24.55 3.04
CA PRO A 441 10.02 25.32 4.26
C PRO A 441 8.58 25.24 4.79
N VAL A 442 8.45 24.89 6.08
CA VAL A 442 7.16 24.84 6.78
C VAL A 442 6.91 26.18 7.46
N LEU A 443 5.86 26.88 7.01
CA LEU A 443 5.45 28.17 7.57
C LEU A 443 4.75 28.00 8.92
N GLY A 444 3.84 27.03 9.02
CA GLY A 444 3.08 26.76 10.23
C GLY A 444 2.01 25.69 10.08
N LEU A 445 1.35 25.36 11.19
CA LEU A 445 0.22 24.43 11.26
C LEU A 445 -0.92 25.07 12.06
N ARG A 446 -2.11 25.12 11.48
CA ARG A 446 -3.31 25.65 12.13
C ARG A 446 -4.57 24.92 11.67
N ASP A 447 -5.46 24.56 12.59
CA ASP A 447 -6.74 23.90 12.28
C ASP A 447 -6.58 22.63 11.41
N GLY A 448 -5.45 21.93 11.60
CA GLY A 448 -5.10 20.76 10.80
C GLY A 448 -4.71 21.05 9.34
N ILE A 449 -4.45 22.30 8.98
CA ILE A 449 -3.88 22.74 7.70
C ILE A 449 -2.40 23.08 7.89
N LEU A 450 -1.54 22.36 7.19
CA LEU A 450 -0.12 22.64 7.09
C LEU A 450 0.12 23.65 5.96
N TYR A 451 0.85 24.71 6.25
CA TYR A 451 1.29 25.71 5.27
C TYR A 451 2.77 25.51 4.97
N THR A 452 3.09 25.19 3.72
CA THR A 452 4.47 25.02 3.26
C THR A 452 4.73 25.88 2.03
N GLU A 453 5.95 26.34 1.86
CA GLU A 453 6.34 26.98 0.60
C GLU A 453 6.19 25.98 -0.55
N TRP A 454 5.58 26.43 -1.66
CA TRP A 454 5.46 25.65 -2.88
C TRP A 454 6.58 26.04 -3.83
N LEU A 455 7.52 25.12 -4.01
CA LEU A 455 8.65 25.30 -4.90
C LEU A 455 8.27 24.74 -6.27
N HIS A 456 8.27 25.60 -7.29
CA HIS A 456 7.94 25.18 -8.65
C HIS A 456 9.01 24.19 -9.14
N ARG A 457 8.55 23.11 -9.75
CA ARG A 457 9.43 22.16 -10.42
C ARG A 457 9.69 22.70 -11.81
N ASP A 458 10.94 23.06 -12.12
CA ASP A 458 11.31 23.38 -13.50
C ASP A 458 10.89 22.22 -14.39
N SER A 459 9.89 22.47 -15.24
CA SER A 459 9.21 21.46 -16.06
C SER A 459 10.07 20.92 -17.20
N SER A 460 11.27 21.48 -17.40
CA SER A 460 12.23 21.06 -18.41
C SER A 460 13.22 20.02 -17.86
N ALA A 461 12.70 18.86 -17.45
CA ALA A 461 13.34 17.52 -17.44
C ALA A 461 12.84 16.68 -16.24
N PRO A 462 12.66 15.36 -16.38
CA PRO A 462 12.95 14.48 -15.25
C PRO A 462 14.40 14.76 -14.90
N ALA A 463 14.64 15.50 -13.82
CA ALA A 463 15.96 16.01 -13.52
C ALA A 463 16.98 14.86 -13.63
N SER A 464 17.91 15.01 -14.58
CA SER A 464 19.07 14.17 -14.72
C SER A 464 19.98 14.48 -13.53
N TRP A 465 19.52 14.15 -12.33
CA TRP A 465 20.31 14.27 -11.13
C TRP A 465 21.50 13.35 -11.27
N GLU A 466 22.68 13.87 -10.96
CA GLU A 466 23.85 13.03 -10.82
C GLU A 466 23.55 11.93 -9.80
N ARG A 467 23.79 10.68 -10.21
CA ARG A 467 23.37 9.49 -9.45
C ARG A 467 24.00 9.45 -8.06
N GLY A 468 25.27 9.82 -7.93
CA GLY A 468 26.00 9.84 -6.65
C GLY A 468 25.35 10.75 -5.60
N PRO A 469 25.26 12.07 -5.85
CA PRO A 469 24.60 13.02 -4.93
C PRO A 469 23.15 12.66 -4.61
N LEU A 470 22.41 12.11 -5.57
CA LEU A 470 21.06 11.62 -5.35
C LEU A 470 21.04 10.47 -4.32
N ILE A 471 21.93 9.48 -4.46
CA ILE A 471 22.02 8.34 -3.54
C ILE A 471 22.40 8.81 -2.13
N ASP A 472 23.39 9.69 -2.01
CA ASP A 472 23.79 10.28 -0.73
C ASP A 472 22.62 11.04 -0.07
N ARG A 473 21.83 11.76 -0.88
CA ARG A 473 20.66 12.49 -0.40
C ARG A 473 19.54 11.57 0.07
N LEU A 474 19.27 10.49 -0.66
CA LEU A 474 18.26 9.48 -0.31
C LEU A 474 18.64 8.78 1.01
N ALA A 475 19.89 8.33 1.13
CA ALA A 475 20.41 7.75 2.37
C ALA A 475 20.27 8.73 3.54
N SER A 476 20.73 9.97 3.35
CA SER A 476 20.70 11.00 4.40
C SER A 476 19.29 11.36 4.84
N TYR A 477 18.33 11.38 3.91
CA TYR A 477 16.92 11.59 4.21
C TYR A 477 16.36 10.47 5.10
N VAL A 478 16.53 9.21 4.69
CA VAL A 478 16.01 8.06 5.45
C VAL A 478 16.70 7.98 6.82
N SER A 479 18.01 8.20 6.90
CA SER A 479 18.74 8.25 8.17
C SER A 479 18.27 9.40 9.07
N ALA A 480 17.92 10.56 8.51
CA ALA A 480 17.36 11.67 9.29
C ALA A 480 15.98 11.32 9.88
N ARG A 481 15.14 10.58 9.14
CA ARG A 481 13.87 10.07 9.67
C ARG A 481 14.10 9.16 10.87
N VAL A 482 15.05 8.23 10.79
CA VAL A 482 15.40 7.33 11.91
C VAL A 482 15.83 8.10 13.15
N ARG A 483 16.70 9.09 13.00
CA ARG A 483 17.24 9.87 14.13
C ARG A 483 16.22 10.82 14.74
N LEU A 484 15.32 11.39 13.94
CA LEU A 484 14.50 12.53 14.35
C LEU A 484 13.01 12.20 14.51
N LEU A 485 12.54 11.07 13.96
CA LEU A 485 11.12 10.70 13.90
C LEU A 485 10.87 9.27 14.42
N GLY A 486 11.67 8.85 15.41
CA GLY A 486 11.48 7.61 16.14
C GLY A 486 10.16 7.58 16.92
N LEU A 487 9.51 6.43 16.97
CA LEU A 487 8.18 6.26 17.57
C LEU A 487 8.21 5.99 19.09
N GLY A 488 9.39 5.71 19.66
CA GLY A 488 9.55 5.32 21.05
C GLY A 488 9.10 3.87 21.35
N SER A 489 7.87 3.51 20.96
CA SER A 489 7.35 2.14 20.99
C SER A 489 6.92 1.69 19.59
N ASP A 490 7.22 0.44 19.22
CA ASP A 490 6.81 -0.10 17.92
C ASP A 490 5.35 -0.57 17.95
N PRO A 491 4.43 0.05 17.19
CA PRO A 491 3.05 -0.43 17.10
C PRO A 491 2.89 -1.67 16.20
N ALA A 492 3.86 -2.03 15.38
CA ALA A 492 3.69 -3.07 14.35
C ALA A 492 3.22 -4.44 14.89
N PRO A 493 3.77 -4.99 15.99
CA PRO A 493 3.32 -6.27 16.53
C PRO A 493 1.84 -6.27 16.93
N ASP A 494 1.38 -5.22 17.60
CA ASP A 494 -0.01 -5.10 18.08
C ASP A 494 -0.98 -4.84 16.93
N LEU A 495 -0.56 -4.06 15.93
CA LEU A 495 -1.32 -3.83 14.72
C LEU A 495 -1.50 -5.12 13.92
N SER A 496 -0.47 -5.97 13.86
CA SER A 496 -0.56 -7.27 13.19
C SER A 496 -1.51 -8.23 13.92
N GLN A 497 -1.38 -8.37 15.24
CA GLN A 497 -2.30 -9.19 16.03
C GLN A 497 -3.76 -8.72 15.90
N GLY A 498 -3.97 -7.41 15.77
CA GLY A 498 -5.29 -6.80 15.56
C GLY A 498 -5.80 -6.83 14.11
N GLY A 499 -5.04 -7.37 13.15
CA GLY A 499 -5.41 -7.39 11.72
C GLY A 499 -5.45 -6.00 11.07
N ARG A 500 -4.69 -5.04 11.59
CA ARG A 500 -4.63 -3.63 11.16
C ARG A 500 -3.31 -3.25 10.48
N HIS A 501 -2.35 -4.18 10.42
CA HIS A 501 -1.08 -3.96 9.74
C HIS A 501 -1.19 -4.34 8.26
N ASN A 502 -1.53 -3.37 7.41
CA ASN A 502 -1.76 -3.60 5.98
C ASN A 502 -0.51 -4.13 5.25
N GLY A 503 0.69 -3.69 5.62
CA GLY A 503 1.96 -4.16 5.07
C GLY A 503 2.22 -5.65 5.33
N PHE A 504 2.17 -6.09 6.59
CA PHE A 504 2.33 -7.52 6.91
C PHE A 504 1.21 -8.38 6.33
N ALA A 505 -0.04 -7.90 6.36
CA ALA A 505 -1.16 -8.59 5.74
C ALA A 505 -0.96 -8.76 4.21
N SER A 506 -0.48 -7.71 3.53
CA SER A 506 -0.18 -7.73 2.08
C SER A 506 0.96 -8.71 1.78
N LEU A 507 2.07 -8.60 2.51
CA LEU A 507 3.22 -9.49 2.34
C LEU A 507 2.83 -10.95 2.63
N ALA A 508 2.06 -11.21 3.68
CA ALA A 508 1.57 -12.55 3.99
C ALA A 508 0.66 -13.11 2.88
N ASN A 509 -0.21 -12.29 2.28
CA ASN A 509 -1.02 -12.71 1.13
C ASN A 509 -0.18 -13.09 -0.08
N THR A 510 0.92 -12.38 -0.33
CA THR A 510 1.88 -12.72 -1.39
C THR A 510 2.58 -14.04 -1.06
N LEU A 511 3.20 -14.13 0.12
CA LEU A 511 4.04 -15.26 0.52
C LEU A 511 3.27 -16.58 0.68
N THR A 512 2.01 -16.52 1.13
CA THR A 512 1.18 -17.72 1.29
C THR A 512 0.84 -18.42 -0.03
N ARG A 513 0.98 -17.74 -1.17
CA ARG A 513 0.75 -18.35 -2.49
C ARG A 513 1.66 -19.56 -2.76
N ALA A 514 2.81 -19.65 -2.08
CA ALA A 514 3.67 -20.83 -2.11
C ALA A 514 2.97 -22.14 -1.69
N TYR A 515 1.93 -22.07 -0.86
CA TYR A 515 1.17 -23.26 -0.45
C TYR A 515 0.07 -23.66 -1.46
N GLY A 516 -0.18 -22.84 -2.48
CA GLY A 516 -1.28 -22.98 -3.43
C GLY A 516 -2.62 -22.42 -2.90
N PRO A 517 -3.64 -22.29 -3.77
CA PRO A 517 -4.81 -21.45 -3.53
C PRO A 517 -5.68 -21.88 -2.34
N ARG A 518 -5.81 -23.20 -2.08
CA ARG A 518 -6.64 -23.70 -0.98
C ARG A 518 -5.95 -23.60 0.39
N ALA A 519 -4.64 -23.86 0.44
CA ALA A 519 -3.89 -23.85 1.69
C ALA A 519 -3.42 -22.45 2.10
N ALA A 520 -3.31 -21.51 1.15
CA ALA A 520 -2.88 -20.14 1.40
C ALA A 520 -3.71 -19.43 2.48
N ALA A 521 -5.04 -19.54 2.42
CA ALA A 521 -5.94 -18.91 3.40
C ALA A 521 -5.65 -19.39 4.83
N LEU A 522 -5.47 -20.70 5.03
CA LEU A 522 -5.19 -21.32 6.34
C LEU A 522 -3.80 -20.97 6.89
N LYS A 523 -2.82 -20.67 6.03
CA LYS A 523 -1.47 -20.28 6.43
C LYS A 523 -1.26 -18.79 6.62
N ARG A 524 -2.22 -17.93 6.24
CA ARG A 524 -2.07 -16.46 6.30
C ARG A 524 -1.67 -15.96 7.68
N ALA A 525 -2.42 -16.35 8.70
CA ALA A 525 -2.13 -16.01 10.10
C ALA A 525 -0.72 -16.42 10.55
N ARG A 526 -0.30 -17.64 10.18
CA ARG A 526 1.04 -18.15 10.49
C ARG A 526 2.13 -17.31 9.82
N ILE A 527 1.99 -17.01 8.53
CA ILE A 527 2.98 -16.23 7.79
C ILE A 527 3.03 -14.79 8.30
N GLU A 528 1.89 -14.19 8.59
CA GLU A 528 1.82 -12.86 9.17
C GLU A 528 2.54 -12.79 10.52
N HIS A 529 2.32 -13.79 11.39
CA HIS A 529 3.05 -13.92 12.65
C HIS A 529 4.56 -14.13 12.46
N GLU A 530 4.98 -14.95 11.50
CA GLU A 530 6.40 -15.13 11.21
C GLU A 530 7.04 -13.83 10.70
N VAL A 531 6.33 -13.04 9.90
CA VAL A 531 6.79 -11.71 9.45
C VAL A 531 6.91 -10.75 10.63
N SER A 532 5.90 -10.70 11.51
CA SER A 532 5.89 -9.79 12.67
C SER A 532 6.97 -10.09 13.72
N ARG A 533 7.55 -11.30 13.71
CA ARG A 533 8.65 -11.70 14.60
C ARG A 533 10.03 -11.15 14.20
N ARG A 534 10.11 -10.36 13.12
CA ARG A 534 11.33 -9.68 12.68
C ARG A 534 11.24 -8.19 13.01
N PRO A 535 11.35 -7.80 14.29
CA PRO A 535 11.22 -6.40 14.67
C PRO A 535 12.38 -5.58 14.10
N THR A 536 12.09 -4.31 13.83
CA THR A 536 13.14 -3.33 13.55
C THR A 536 13.72 -2.82 14.87
N PRO A 537 15.04 -2.62 14.98
CA PRO A 537 15.63 -1.95 16.13
C PRO A 537 15.32 -0.44 16.16
N PHE A 538 14.85 0.13 15.04
CA PHE A 538 14.60 1.57 14.89
C PHE A 538 13.16 1.85 14.41
N PRO A 539 12.14 1.58 15.23
CA PRO A 539 10.76 1.87 14.85
C PRO A 539 10.57 3.37 14.62
N THR A 540 10.28 3.72 13.37
CA THR A 540 10.30 5.09 12.87
C THR A 540 9.00 5.39 12.14
N LEU A 541 8.50 6.61 12.23
CA LEU A 541 7.47 7.08 11.30
C LEU A 541 8.12 7.15 9.91
N ILE A 542 7.97 6.14 9.06
CA ILE A 542 8.56 6.13 7.71
C ILE A 542 7.90 7.18 6.79
N ASP A 543 8.52 7.47 5.64
CA ASP A 543 7.92 8.29 4.59
C ASP A 543 6.79 7.52 3.88
N GLY A 544 7.05 6.27 3.48
CA GLY A 544 6.08 5.39 2.84
C GLY A 544 5.87 5.62 1.34
N ARG A 545 6.45 6.67 0.73
CA ARG A 545 6.35 6.98 -0.71
C ARG A 545 7.59 7.72 -1.23
N ILE A 546 8.61 6.97 -1.66
CA ILE A 546 9.91 7.51 -2.13
C ILE A 546 10.00 7.45 -3.66
N ARG A 547 9.08 8.12 -4.35
CA ARG A 547 9.06 8.18 -5.82
C ARG A 547 9.74 9.46 -6.34
N PRO A 548 10.39 9.45 -7.51
CA PRO A 548 10.98 10.65 -8.12
C PRO A 548 10.03 11.85 -8.20
N LEU A 549 8.73 11.61 -8.44
CA LEU A 549 7.72 12.67 -8.51
C LEU A 549 7.52 13.44 -7.20
N GLU A 550 7.90 12.86 -6.06
CA GLU A 550 7.74 13.48 -4.74
C GLU A 550 8.89 14.43 -4.39
N TRP A 551 9.95 14.46 -5.22
CA TRP A 551 11.14 15.27 -5.00
C TRP A 551 11.18 16.47 -5.95
N VAL A 552 11.51 17.63 -5.40
CA VAL A 552 11.67 18.90 -6.11
C VAL A 552 13.12 19.32 -6.03
N GLY A 553 13.74 19.59 -7.18
CA GLY A 553 15.07 20.20 -7.23
C GLY A 553 14.94 21.71 -7.16
N THR A 554 15.64 22.33 -6.21
CA THR A 554 16.05 23.73 -6.28
C THR A 554 17.54 23.73 -6.65
N GLY A 555 18.06 24.76 -7.32
CA GLY A 555 19.42 24.75 -7.92
C GLY A 555 20.54 24.19 -7.02
N SER A 556 20.44 24.30 -5.69
CA SER A 556 21.39 23.76 -4.72
C SER A 556 20.90 22.57 -3.86
N ALA A 557 19.63 22.15 -3.94
CA ALA A 557 19.08 21.13 -3.05
C ALA A 557 17.94 20.28 -3.64
N LEU A 558 17.84 19.03 -3.20
CA LEU A 558 16.73 18.12 -3.51
C LEU A 558 15.81 17.98 -2.28
N LEU A 559 14.54 18.36 -2.41
CA LEU A 559 13.57 18.46 -1.32
C LEU A 559 12.37 17.54 -1.53
N LYS A 560 11.93 16.84 -0.48
CA LYS A 560 10.78 15.93 -0.46
C LYS A 560 9.50 16.69 -0.12
N SER A 561 8.56 16.77 -1.06
CA SER A 561 7.34 17.59 -0.95
C SER A 561 6.16 16.92 -0.23
N ASP A 562 6.02 15.59 -0.33
CA ASP A 562 4.97 14.81 0.35
C ASP A 562 5.59 13.90 1.42
N PHE A 563 6.13 14.50 2.48
CA PHE A 563 7.00 13.82 3.46
C PHE A 563 6.25 13.23 4.67
N GLU A 564 4.99 13.62 4.87
CA GLU A 564 4.24 13.38 6.11
C GLU A 564 3.05 12.41 5.99
N HIS A 565 2.62 12.10 4.76
CA HIS A 565 1.29 11.55 4.54
C HIS A 565 1.17 10.03 4.70
N HIS A 566 2.17 9.24 4.25
CA HIS A 566 2.01 7.80 3.94
C HIS A 566 2.59 6.84 5.00
N GLY A 567 2.95 7.33 6.18
CA GLY A 567 3.52 6.51 7.26
C GLY A 567 2.49 5.62 7.97
N LEU A 568 1.66 6.22 8.83
CA LEU A 568 0.69 5.51 9.69
C LEU A 568 -0.74 6.01 9.46
N GLY A 569 -1.67 5.07 9.23
CA GLY A 569 -3.11 5.32 9.06
C GLY A 569 -3.91 4.08 8.61
N LYS A 570 -5.24 4.20 8.59
CA LYS A 570 -6.15 3.10 8.23
C LYS A 570 -5.91 2.56 6.81
N THR A 571 -5.55 3.46 5.89
CA THR A 571 -5.27 3.17 4.47
C THR A 571 -3.79 2.94 4.17
N GLU A 572 -2.92 3.26 5.13
CA GLU A 572 -1.47 3.17 4.95
C GLU A 572 -0.95 1.76 5.25
N LEU A 573 0.27 1.46 4.81
CA LEU A 573 0.90 0.17 5.07
C LEU A 573 1.11 -0.10 6.56
N ASN A 574 1.23 0.94 7.36
CA ASN A 574 1.57 0.88 8.78
C ASN A 574 2.91 0.19 9.07
N MET A 575 3.85 0.25 8.11
CA MET A 575 5.23 -0.19 8.32
C MET A 575 5.96 0.82 9.21
N THR A 576 6.81 0.32 10.10
CA THR A 576 7.65 1.13 11.01
C THR A 576 9.14 0.92 10.79
N ASP A 577 9.51 -0.04 9.93
CA ASP A 577 10.88 -0.37 9.57
C ASP A 577 11.37 0.50 8.39
N PRO A 578 12.42 1.31 8.56
CA PRO A 578 13.02 2.11 7.49
C PRO A 578 13.50 1.30 6.27
N ALA A 579 13.70 -0.02 6.43
CA ALA A 579 14.00 -0.91 5.30
C ALA A 579 12.96 -0.80 4.16
N TYR A 580 11.71 -0.45 4.48
CA TYR A 580 10.68 -0.21 3.47
C TYR A 580 10.96 1.03 2.60
N ASP A 581 11.37 2.14 3.22
CA ASP A 581 11.72 3.37 2.50
C ASP A 581 12.94 3.16 1.59
N LEU A 582 13.94 2.40 2.05
CA LEU A 582 15.09 2.01 1.23
C LEU A 582 14.65 1.13 0.04
N ALA A 583 13.74 0.18 0.27
CA ALA A 583 13.20 -0.67 -0.80
C ALA A 583 12.42 0.13 -1.86
N GLU A 584 11.60 1.10 -1.43
CA GLU A 584 10.90 2.04 -2.32
C GLU A 584 11.89 2.88 -3.13
N ALA A 585 12.96 3.38 -2.51
CA ALA A 585 13.99 4.14 -3.19
C ALA A 585 14.69 3.31 -4.29
N ILE A 586 15.06 2.06 -3.97
CA ILE A 586 15.69 1.14 -4.94
C ILE A 586 14.76 0.87 -6.13
N LEU A 587 13.47 0.63 -5.86
CA LEU A 587 12.46 0.37 -6.88
C LEU A 587 12.24 1.59 -7.80
N HIS A 588 11.84 2.73 -7.23
CA HIS A 588 11.32 3.85 -8.04
C HIS A 588 12.42 4.69 -8.68
N PHE A 589 13.64 4.65 -8.17
CA PHE A 589 14.80 5.26 -8.82
C PHE A 589 15.59 4.28 -9.70
N GLY A 590 15.14 3.02 -9.81
CA GLY A 590 15.80 2.00 -10.63
C GLY A 590 17.28 1.87 -10.31
N LEU A 591 17.62 1.66 -9.02
CA LEU A 591 19.02 1.61 -8.60
C LEU A 591 19.70 0.32 -9.09
N ALA A 592 20.87 0.47 -9.70
CA ALA A 592 21.74 -0.63 -10.06
C ALA A 592 22.35 -1.28 -8.81
N PRO A 593 22.89 -2.50 -8.89
CA PRO A 593 23.43 -3.21 -7.73
C PRO A 593 24.56 -2.48 -6.97
N SER A 594 25.37 -1.68 -7.65
CA SER A 594 26.42 -0.86 -7.02
C SER A 594 25.83 0.34 -6.27
N GLU A 595 24.80 0.96 -6.83
CA GLU A 595 24.11 2.11 -6.26
C GLU A 595 23.24 1.71 -5.07
N GLU A 596 22.59 0.54 -5.15
CA GLU A 596 21.92 -0.08 -4.02
C GLU A 596 22.92 -0.28 -2.86
N ARG A 597 24.09 -0.86 -3.12
CA ARG A 597 25.14 -1.04 -2.10
C ARG A 597 25.57 0.30 -1.51
N ALA A 598 25.82 1.30 -2.34
CA ALA A 598 26.16 2.64 -1.87
C ALA A 598 25.07 3.25 -0.98
N LEU A 599 23.79 3.15 -1.38
CA LEU A 599 22.65 3.62 -0.59
C LEU A 599 22.64 2.97 0.80
N ILE A 600 22.77 1.65 0.86
CA ILE A 600 22.73 0.90 2.12
C ILE A 600 23.94 1.26 2.99
N THR A 601 25.16 1.25 2.43
CA THR A 601 26.38 1.62 3.17
C THR A 601 26.25 3.02 3.78
N ARG A 602 25.83 4.02 3.00
CA ARG A 602 25.64 5.39 3.51
C ARG A 602 24.56 5.48 4.57
N TYR A 603 23.45 4.78 4.39
CA TYR A 603 22.39 4.74 5.40
C TYR A 603 22.90 4.15 6.73
N VAL A 604 23.60 3.01 6.67
CA VAL A 604 24.16 2.33 7.86
C VAL A 604 25.20 3.20 8.56
N GLU A 605 26.13 3.82 7.81
CA GLU A 605 27.13 4.76 8.35
C GLU A 605 26.49 5.91 9.14
N GLN A 606 25.34 6.41 8.68
CA GLN A 606 24.70 7.60 9.25
C GLN A 606 23.74 7.33 10.42
N CYS A 607 23.12 6.15 10.50
CA CYS A 607 22.12 5.84 11.54
C CYS A 607 22.46 4.64 12.43
N GLY A 608 23.41 3.79 12.03
CA GLY A 608 23.87 2.63 12.80
C GLY A 608 23.03 1.36 12.66
N ASP A 609 22.07 1.29 11.72
CA ASP A 609 21.23 0.10 11.50
C ASP A 609 21.96 -1.00 10.70
N THR A 610 22.93 -1.63 11.35
CA THR A 610 23.80 -2.66 10.75
C THR A 610 23.06 -3.93 10.31
N GLY A 611 21.86 -4.18 10.84
CA GLY A 611 21.02 -5.35 10.51
C GLY A 611 20.02 -5.13 9.38
N VAL A 612 20.02 -3.96 8.71
CA VAL A 612 19.00 -3.61 7.70
C VAL A 612 18.97 -4.57 6.51
N GLU A 613 20.13 -5.09 6.09
CA GLU A 613 20.24 -5.98 4.92
C GLU A 613 19.43 -7.27 5.07
N GLU A 614 19.35 -7.81 6.29
CA GLU A 614 18.59 -9.03 6.59
C GLU A 614 17.08 -8.84 6.41
N ARG A 615 16.60 -7.61 6.62
CA ARG A 615 15.17 -7.23 6.54
C ARG A 615 14.81 -6.70 5.15
N LEU A 616 15.80 -6.19 4.41
CA LEU A 616 15.61 -5.50 3.14
C LEU A 616 14.95 -6.36 2.06
N PHE A 617 15.26 -7.66 1.99
CA PHE A 617 14.64 -8.52 0.96
C PHE A 617 13.12 -8.59 1.10
N LEU A 618 12.60 -8.78 2.32
CA LEU A 618 11.14 -8.78 2.56
C LEU A 618 10.53 -7.40 2.31
N ALA A 619 11.24 -6.32 2.66
CA ALA A 619 10.82 -4.96 2.35
C ALA A 619 10.72 -4.71 0.83
N LYS A 620 11.66 -5.22 0.03
CA LYS A 620 11.62 -5.17 -1.44
C LYS A 620 10.45 -5.96 -2.02
N LEU A 621 10.17 -7.16 -1.50
CA LEU A 621 8.99 -7.91 -1.91
C LEU A 621 7.70 -7.13 -1.61
N LEU A 622 7.62 -6.49 -0.44
CA LEU A 622 6.47 -5.66 -0.09
C LEU A 622 6.37 -4.43 -1.01
N ALA A 623 7.45 -3.67 -1.21
CA ALA A 623 7.45 -2.48 -2.07
C ALA A 623 7.01 -2.81 -3.50
N GLY A 624 7.59 -3.85 -4.11
CA GLY A 624 7.22 -4.27 -5.46
C GLY A 624 5.77 -4.76 -5.55
N THR A 625 5.31 -5.60 -4.61
CA THR A 625 3.93 -6.11 -4.66
C THR A 625 2.88 -5.05 -4.35
N TRP A 626 3.21 -4.10 -3.47
CA TRP A 626 2.37 -2.94 -3.19
C TRP A 626 2.29 -2.00 -4.40
N ALA A 627 3.41 -1.74 -5.07
CA ALA A 627 3.45 -0.94 -6.29
C ALA A 627 2.63 -1.58 -7.42
N MET A 628 2.77 -2.90 -7.65
CA MET A 628 1.94 -3.65 -8.59
C MET A 628 0.44 -3.53 -8.25
N GLY A 629 0.08 -3.81 -7.00
CA GLY A 629 -1.33 -3.75 -6.56
C GLY A 629 -1.94 -2.35 -6.69
N SER A 630 -1.15 -1.31 -6.39
CA SER A 630 -1.56 0.09 -6.53
C SER A 630 -1.76 0.49 -7.99
N ALA A 631 -0.84 0.09 -8.88
CA ALA A 631 -0.93 0.33 -10.31
C ALA A 631 -2.17 -0.36 -10.92
N THR A 632 -2.38 -1.63 -10.61
CA THR A 632 -3.56 -2.38 -11.07
C THR A 632 -4.87 -1.78 -10.55
N ALA A 633 -4.91 -1.33 -9.29
CA ALA A 633 -6.09 -0.66 -8.74
C ALA A 633 -6.37 0.68 -9.42
N SER A 634 -5.36 1.39 -9.91
CA SER A 634 -5.54 2.62 -10.70
C SER A 634 -5.93 2.36 -12.15
N LEU A 635 -5.41 1.30 -12.78
CA LEU A 635 -5.83 0.85 -14.11
C LEU A 635 -7.30 0.39 -14.14
N ALA A 636 -7.78 -0.20 -13.04
CA ALA A 636 -9.19 -0.58 -12.91
C ALA A 636 -10.13 0.62 -12.65
N ASP A 637 -9.60 1.81 -12.36
CA ASP A 637 -10.40 2.99 -12.06
C ASP A 637 -10.64 3.82 -13.34
N GLY A 638 -11.90 3.85 -13.80
CA GLY A 638 -12.28 4.58 -15.01
C GLY A 638 -12.04 6.09 -14.92
N ARG A 639 -11.97 6.68 -13.72
CA ARG A 639 -11.67 8.11 -13.54
C ARG A 639 -10.23 8.47 -13.89
N LEU A 640 -9.35 7.47 -13.90
CA LEU A 640 -7.91 7.62 -14.11
C LEU A 640 -7.47 7.22 -15.53
N LEU A 641 -8.41 7.08 -16.48
CA LEU A 641 -8.16 6.68 -17.87
C LEU A 641 -7.04 7.48 -18.55
N HIS A 642 -6.96 8.80 -18.29
CA HIS A 642 -5.95 9.69 -18.87
C HIS A 642 -4.52 9.37 -18.42
N ARG A 643 -4.34 8.55 -17.36
CA ARG A 643 -3.04 8.16 -16.78
C ARG A 643 -2.78 6.66 -16.83
N HIS A 644 -3.62 5.88 -17.53
CA HIS A 644 -3.45 4.43 -17.60
C HIS A 644 -2.07 4.01 -18.13
N GLN A 645 -1.49 4.74 -19.08
CA GLN A 645 -0.14 4.46 -19.56
C GLN A 645 0.91 4.57 -18.45
N GLU A 646 0.84 5.61 -17.62
CA GLU A 646 1.74 5.80 -16.47
C GLU A 646 1.59 4.64 -15.46
N PHE A 647 0.36 4.23 -15.15
CA PHE A 647 0.13 3.11 -14.24
C PHE A 647 0.59 1.77 -14.82
N ASN A 648 0.48 1.58 -16.13
CA ASN A 648 1.04 0.42 -16.80
C ASN A 648 2.57 0.36 -16.68
N GLU A 649 3.25 1.49 -16.89
CA GLU A 649 4.70 1.61 -16.69
C GLU A 649 5.10 1.30 -15.24
N GLN A 650 4.35 1.81 -14.25
CA GLN A 650 4.56 1.49 -12.84
C GLN A 650 4.39 0.00 -12.55
N TYR A 651 3.37 -0.65 -13.14
CA TYR A 651 3.14 -2.09 -13.01
C TYR A 651 4.33 -2.89 -13.57
N ILE A 652 4.78 -2.57 -14.79
CA ILE A 652 5.90 -3.26 -15.44
C ILE A 652 7.22 -3.05 -14.67
N ASN A 653 7.49 -1.84 -14.20
CA ASN A 653 8.68 -1.55 -13.39
C ASN A 653 8.68 -2.36 -12.09
N ALA A 654 7.54 -2.44 -11.41
CA ALA A 654 7.40 -3.24 -10.19
C ALA A 654 7.52 -4.76 -10.46
N TRP A 655 6.97 -5.26 -11.57
CA TRP A 655 7.12 -6.64 -12.01
C TRP A 655 8.59 -7.01 -12.26
N ASN A 656 9.28 -6.18 -13.05
CA ASN A 656 10.68 -6.38 -13.39
C ASN A 656 11.57 -6.33 -12.14
N PHE A 657 11.27 -5.40 -11.22
CA PHE A 657 11.95 -5.31 -9.93
C PHE A 657 11.77 -6.58 -9.10
N LEU A 658 10.54 -7.06 -8.91
CA LEU A 658 10.29 -8.29 -8.15
C LEU A 658 10.99 -9.50 -8.77
N THR A 659 10.97 -9.60 -10.10
CA THR A 659 11.65 -10.66 -10.84
C THR A 659 13.16 -10.61 -10.60
N ALA A 660 13.80 -9.47 -10.82
CA ALA A 660 15.25 -9.31 -10.62
C ALA A 660 15.67 -9.57 -9.17
N GLN A 661 14.96 -8.99 -8.19
CA GLN A 661 15.30 -9.16 -6.78
C GLN A 661 15.16 -10.61 -6.31
N THR A 662 14.13 -11.32 -6.79
CA THR A 662 13.91 -12.73 -6.46
C THR A 662 14.93 -13.63 -7.14
N THR A 663 15.26 -13.36 -8.41
CA THR A 663 16.32 -14.05 -9.16
C THR A 663 17.67 -13.91 -8.47
N ARG A 664 18.07 -12.69 -8.07
CA ARG A 664 19.30 -12.46 -7.29
C ARG A 664 19.30 -13.21 -5.96
N PHE A 665 18.18 -13.19 -5.23
CA PHE A 665 18.05 -13.90 -3.97
C PHE A 665 18.21 -15.41 -4.14
N CYS A 666 17.54 -16.01 -5.13
CA CYS A 666 17.62 -17.44 -5.40
C CYS A 666 18.98 -17.85 -5.97
N GLY A 667 19.59 -17.02 -6.82
CA GLY A 667 20.94 -17.21 -7.33
C GLY A 667 21.98 -17.33 -6.23
N ARG A 668 21.93 -16.44 -5.22
CA ARG A 668 22.81 -16.53 -4.02
C ARG A 668 22.64 -17.85 -3.25
N LEU A 669 21.46 -18.46 -3.27
CA LEU A 669 21.21 -19.75 -2.63
C LEU A 669 21.73 -20.94 -3.43
N CYS A 670 22.16 -20.76 -4.68
CA CYS A 670 22.76 -21.81 -5.49
C CYS A 670 24.24 -22.07 -5.14
N GLY A 671 24.84 -21.27 -4.26
CA GLY A 671 26.26 -21.32 -3.90
C GLY A 671 27.13 -20.45 -4.80
N PRO A 672 28.46 -20.39 -4.57
CA PRO A 672 29.38 -19.63 -5.41
C PRO A 672 29.38 -20.19 -6.83
N ALA A 673 28.94 -19.38 -7.80
CA ALA A 673 29.01 -19.75 -9.21
C ALA A 673 30.50 -19.75 -9.66
N PRO A 674 30.98 -20.80 -10.33
CA PRO A 674 32.27 -20.72 -11.02
C PRO A 674 32.21 -19.61 -12.08
N ALA A 675 33.36 -19.01 -12.40
CA ALA A 675 33.43 -18.01 -13.46
C ALA A 675 32.81 -18.59 -14.76
N PRO A 676 31.90 -17.87 -15.45
CA PRO A 676 31.20 -18.42 -16.60
C PRO A 676 32.19 -18.81 -17.70
N ARG A 677 32.14 -20.07 -18.14
CA ARG A 677 33.02 -20.63 -19.18
C ARG A 677 32.23 -21.56 -20.11
N TRP A 678 32.36 -21.34 -21.41
CA TRP A 678 31.81 -22.24 -22.43
C TRP A 678 32.55 -23.59 -22.41
N ARG A 679 31.80 -24.69 -22.29
CA ARG A 679 32.32 -26.07 -22.26
C ARG A 679 31.23 -27.09 -22.52
N SER A 680 31.66 -28.31 -22.82
CA SER A 680 30.80 -29.46 -23.05
C SER A 680 30.67 -30.33 -21.78
N PRO A 681 29.47 -30.83 -21.43
CA PRO A 681 28.19 -30.54 -22.06
C PRO A 681 27.65 -29.15 -21.69
N LEU A 682 26.92 -28.54 -22.62
CA LEU A 682 26.15 -27.31 -22.43
C LEU A 682 24.68 -27.66 -22.21
N VAL A 683 24.15 -27.32 -21.04
CA VAL A 683 22.71 -27.38 -20.78
C VAL A 683 22.07 -26.06 -21.18
N VAL A 684 21.08 -26.12 -22.07
CA VAL A 684 20.30 -24.97 -22.51
C VAL A 684 18.87 -25.16 -22.04
N MET A 685 18.34 -24.25 -21.23
CA MET A 685 17.01 -24.42 -20.65
C MET A 685 16.10 -23.22 -20.83
N ASP A 686 14.80 -23.46 -20.99
CA ASP A 686 13.82 -22.38 -20.82
C ASP A 686 13.81 -21.89 -19.36
N ILE A 687 13.31 -20.68 -19.18
CA ILE A 687 13.10 -20.09 -17.87
C ILE A 687 11.69 -20.42 -17.38
N ASP A 688 10.66 -19.96 -18.09
CA ASP A 688 9.27 -20.11 -17.64
C ASP A 688 8.83 -21.58 -17.74
N GLY A 689 8.25 -22.11 -16.67
CA GLY A 689 7.81 -23.50 -16.63
C GLY A 689 8.92 -24.52 -16.34
N VAL A 690 10.18 -24.17 -16.55
CA VAL A 690 11.35 -25.02 -16.25
C VAL A 690 12.08 -24.53 -14.99
N LEU A 691 12.79 -23.40 -15.06
CA LEU A 691 13.51 -22.83 -13.92
C LEU A 691 12.56 -22.06 -12.99
N ASP A 692 11.60 -21.33 -13.56
CA ASP A 692 10.76 -20.37 -12.87
C ASP A 692 9.27 -20.61 -13.05
N LYS A 693 8.50 -20.17 -12.04
CA LYS A 693 7.05 -20.10 -12.07
C LYS A 693 6.60 -18.89 -11.26
N GLN A 694 5.37 -18.41 -11.51
CA GLN A 694 4.77 -17.33 -10.72
C GLN A 694 4.30 -17.80 -9.33
N ILE A 695 5.22 -18.28 -8.49
CA ILE A 695 4.92 -18.85 -7.15
C ILE A 695 4.21 -17.83 -6.27
N PHE A 696 4.72 -16.59 -6.27
CA PHE A 696 4.23 -15.49 -5.44
C PHE A 696 3.35 -14.50 -6.22
N GLY A 697 3.03 -14.79 -7.48
CA GLY A 697 2.41 -13.86 -8.43
C GLY A 697 3.40 -13.10 -9.32
N PHE A 698 4.69 -13.38 -9.17
CA PHE A 698 5.79 -12.95 -10.03
C PHE A 698 6.79 -14.12 -10.16
N PRO A 699 7.66 -14.13 -11.18
CA PRO A 699 8.61 -15.20 -11.42
C PRO A 699 9.52 -15.50 -10.22
N SER A 700 9.64 -16.77 -9.89
CA SER A 700 10.53 -17.30 -8.88
C SER A 700 10.80 -18.77 -9.16
N THR A 701 12.02 -19.21 -8.90
CA THR A 701 12.33 -20.64 -8.80
C THR A 701 11.89 -21.21 -7.44
N THR A 702 11.98 -22.52 -7.25
CA THR A 702 11.68 -23.22 -5.98
C THR A 702 12.97 -23.75 -5.34
N ALA A 703 12.84 -24.43 -4.18
CA ALA A 703 14.00 -25.08 -3.57
C ALA A 703 14.55 -26.22 -4.46
N ALA A 704 13.70 -26.91 -5.22
CA ALA A 704 14.13 -27.89 -6.21
C ALA A 704 14.91 -27.25 -7.38
N GLY A 705 14.48 -26.08 -7.87
CA GLY A 705 15.18 -25.38 -8.95
C GLY A 705 16.55 -24.86 -8.51
N ILE A 706 16.65 -24.29 -7.31
CA ILE A 706 17.93 -23.90 -6.68
C ILE A 706 18.87 -25.11 -6.59
N ARG A 707 18.36 -26.26 -6.13
CA ARG A 707 19.16 -27.50 -6.06
C ARG A 707 19.60 -27.99 -7.44
N ALA A 708 18.77 -27.82 -8.47
CA ALA A 708 19.10 -28.25 -9.82
C ALA A 708 20.27 -27.42 -10.37
N VAL A 709 20.23 -26.10 -10.22
CA VAL A 709 21.32 -25.20 -10.63
C VAL A 709 22.59 -25.46 -9.82
N ALA A 710 22.47 -25.57 -8.49
CA ALA A 710 23.61 -25.91 -7.62
C ALA A 710 24.28 -27.23 -8.02
N LEU A 711 23.49 -28.24 -8.40
CA LEU A 711 24.00 -29.53 -8.86
C LEU A 711 24.73 -29.41 -10.20
N LEU A 712 24.24 -28.59 -11.14
CA LEU A 712 24.95 -28.31 -12.39
C LEU A 712 26.30 -27.64 -12.12
N HIS A 713 26.35 -26.65 -11.21
CA HIS A 713 27.61 -26.00 -10.81
C HIS A 713 28.58 -26.97 -10.13
N ALA A 714 28.08 -27.82 -9.23
CA ALA A 714 28.90 -28.81 -8.53
C ALA A 714 29.56 -29.83 -9.47
N HIS A 715 28.96 -30.07 -10.63
CA HIS A 715 29.50 -30.92 -11.70
C HIS A 715 30.15 -30.13 -12.84
N ASP A 716 30.40 -28.83 -12.64
CA ASP A 716 31.11 -27.96 -13.59
C ASP A 716 30.43 -27.91 -14.98
N VAL A 717 29.09 -28.09 -15.04
CA VAL A 717 28.31 -28.07 -16.28
C VAL A 717 28.02 -26.63 -16.69
N ALA A 718 28.28 -26.28 -17.96
CA ALA A 718 27.91 -24.97 -18.49
C ALA A 718 26.39 -24.88 -18.69
N VAL A 719 25.81 -23.74 -18.35
CA VAL A 719 24.37 -23.49 -18.48
C VAL A 719 24.12 -22.23 -19.29
N ALA A 720 23.24 -22.30 -20.27
CA ALA A 720 22.66 -21.17 -20.98
C ALA A 720 21.13 -21.21 -20.89
N VAL A 721 20.48 -20.07 -21.15
CA VAL A 721 19.01 -20.00 -21.19
C VAL A 721 18.50 -19.75 -22.60
N ASP A 722 17.35 -20.29 -22.96
CA ASP A 722 16.67 -20.02 -24.22
C ASP A 722 15.19 -19.76 -23.98
N THR A 723 14.81 -18.48 -24.03
CA THR A 723 13.56 -18.02 -23.44
C THR A 723 12.79 -17.01 -24.31
N ALA A 724 11.51 -16.93 -23.99
CA ALA A 724 10.58 -15.96 -24.56
C ALA A 724 10.66 -14.58 -23.89
N ARG A 725 11.48 -14.43 -22.84
CA ARG A 725 11.66 -13.20 -22.06
C ARG A 725 12.55 -12.18 -22.76
N MET A 726 12.49 -10.95 -22.27
CA MET A 726 13.31 -9.85 -22.77
C MET A 726 14.79 -10.06 -22.43
N LEU A 727 15.67 -9.50 -23.26
CA LEU A 727 17.12 -9.65 -23.14
C LEU A 727 17.68 -9.14 -21.80
N SER A 728 17.10 -8.08 -21.22
CA SER A 728 17.52 -7.57 -19.92
C SER A 728 17.31 -8.59 -18.79
N GLU A 729 16.23 -9.39 -18.84
CA GLU A 729 16.04 -10.50 -17.90
C GLU A 729 17.06 -11.60 -18.16
N VAL A 730 17.33 -11.97 -19.41
CA VAL A 730 18.37 -12.97 -19.71
C VAL A 730 19.72 -12.58 -19.11
N LYS A 731 20.14 -11.31 -19.27
CA LYS A 731 21.37 -10.78 -18.66
C LYS A 731 21.34 -10.86 -17.13
N GLU A 732 20.20 -10.57 -16.50
CA GLU A 732 20.01 -10.69 -15.05
C GLU A 732 20.10 -12.15 -14.57
N TYR A 733 19.45 -13.10 -15.24
CA TYR A 733 19.53 -14.52 -14.89
C TYR A 733 20.95 -15.06 -15.06
N CYS A 734 21.64 -14.69 -16.15
CA CYS A 734 23.03 -15.09 -16.34
C CYS A 734 23.93 -14.57 -15.23
N THR A 735 23.73 -13.32 -14.81
CA THR A 735 24.51 -12.73 -13.71
C THR A 735 24.20 -13.40 -12.37
N ALA A 736 22.92 -13.59 -12.05
CA ALA A 736 22.49 -14.10 -10.76
C ALA A 736 22.81 -15.58 -10.55
N TYR A 737 22.69 -16.39 -11.61
CA TYR A 737 22.93 -17.84 -11.55
C TYR A 737 24.27 -18.26 -12.16
N GLY A 738 25.07 -17.36 -12.73
CA GLY A 738 26.37 -17.71 -13.33
C GLY A 738 26.27 -18.45 -14.67
N PHE A 739 25.23 -18.17 -15.46
CA PHE A 739 25.05 -18.78 -16.78
C PHE A 739 25.96 -18.13 -17.84
N VAL A 740 26.37 -18.91 -18.84
CA VAL A 740 27.37 -18.50 -19.84
C VAL A 740 26.79 -17.59 -20.93
N GLY A 741 25.47 -17.53 -21.06
CA GLY A 741 24.79 -16.73 -22.07
C GLY A 741 23.34 -17.16 -22.24
N GLY A 742 22.70 -16.63 -23.27
CA GLY A 742 21.36 -17.07 -23.60
C GLY A 742 20.77 -16.46 -24.87
N VAL A 743 19.61 -17.01 -25.21
CA VAL A 743 18.75 -16.60 -26.32
C VAL A 743 17.51 -15.94 -25.71
N ALA A 744 17.14 -14.75 -26.21
CA ALA A 744 16.01 -13.99 -25.71
C ALA A 744 14.95 -13.76 -26.79
N GLU A 745 13.77 -13.33 -26.36
CA GLU A 745 12.64 -12.92 -27.20
C GLU A 745 12.27 -13.95 -28.29
N TYR A 746 12.16 -15.23 -27.91
CA TYR A 746 11.83 -16.34 -28.83
C TYR A 746 12.87 -16.60 -29.93
N GLY A 747 14.15 -16.32 -29.69
CA GLY A 747 15.19 -16.50 -30.69
C GLY A 747 15.53 -15.23 -31.47
N SER A 748 14.99 -14.07 -31.09
CA SER A 748 15.26 -12.82 -31.80
C SER A 748 16.65 -12.24 -31.55
N VAL A 749 17.27 -12.52 -30.40
CA VAL A 749 18.58 -11.99 -30.03
C VAL A 749 19.35 -12.97 -29.16
N VAL A 750 20.67 -13.02 -29.31
CA VAL A 750 21.57 -13.87 -28.52
C VAL A 750 22.61 -13.04 -27.76
N TRP A 751 22.97 -13.51 -26.57
CA TRP A 751 23.91 -12.87 -25.66
C TRP A 751 24.95 -13.86 -25.14
N ASP A 752 26.23 -13.52 -25.31
CA ASP A 752 27.35 -14.19 -24.67
C ASP A 752 27.78 -13.43 -23.42
N ALA A 753 27.50 -14.00 -22.25
CA ALA A 753 27.82 -13.38 -20.97
C ALA A 753 29.32 -13.44 -20.65
N VAL A 754 30.09 -14.31 -21.32
CA VAL A 754 31.54 -14.46 -21.11
C VAL A 754 32.31 -13.34 -21.82
N SER A 755 32.01 -13.10 -23.10
CA SER A 755 32.69 -12.04 -23.89
C SER A 755 31.97 -10.69 -23.89
N GLY A 756 30.73 -10.64 -23.39
CA GLY A 756 29.91 -9.42 -23.43
C GLY A 756 29.38 -9.07 -24.82
N ARG A 757 29.26 -10.07 -25.73
CA ARG A 757 28.81 -9.87 -27.11
C ARG A 757 27.33 -10.16 -27.29
N GLU A 758 26.68 -9.32 -28.09
CA GLU A 758 25.26 -9.44 -28.45
C GLU A 758 25.11 -9.57 -29.98
N ARG A 759 24.12 -10.34 -30.43
CA ARG A 759 23.77 -10.42 -31.86
C ARG A 759 22.26 -10.53 -32.06
N VAL A 760 21.70 -9.57 -32.80
CA VAL A 760 20.30 -9.55 -33.23
C VAL A 760 20.13 -10.44 -34.45
N LEU A 761 19.09 -11.28 -34.45
CA LEU A 761 18.80 -12.25 -35.52
C LEU A 761 17.59 -11.84 -36.39
N VAL A 762 16.78 -10.88 -35.91
CA VAL A 762 15.63 -10.35 -36.67
C VAL A 762 16.11 -9.47 -37.82
N THR A 763 15.53 -9.68 -39.01
CA THR A 763 15.90 -8.89 -40.19
C THR A 763 15.35 -7.46 -40.14
N GLY A 764 15.99 -6.53 -40.86
CA GLY A 764 15.54 -5.14 -40.95
C GLY A 764 14.08 -5.00 -41.42
N ALA A 765 13.66 -5.82 -42.39
CA ALA A 765 12.27 -5.82 -42.88
C ALA A 765 11.25 -6.23 -41.79
N SER A 766 11.56 -7.26 -41.00
CA SER A 766 10.70 -7.69 -39.89
C SER A 766 10.69 -6.68 -38.75
N LEU A 767 11.82 -6.01 -38.48
CA LEU A 767 11.85 -4.91 -37.51
C LEU A 767 10.95 -3.73 -37.92
N GLU A 768 10.93 -3.37 -39.21
CA GLU A 768 10.01 -2.34 -39.70
C GLU A 768 8.54 -2.77 -39.56
N GLN A 769 8.20 -4.03 -39.87
CA GLN A 769 6.85 -4.54 -39.62
C GLN A 769 6.49 -4.51 -38.13
N LEU A 770 7.40 -4.91 -37.23
CA LEU A 770 7.20 -4.82 -35.78
C LEU A 770 6.97 -3.36 -35.33
N LYS A 771 7.74 -2.40 -35.85
CA LYS A 771 7.51 -0.97 -35.55
C LYS A 771 6.11 -0.51 -35.96
N ARG A 772 5.65 -0.87 -37.18
CA ARG A 772 4.30 -0.53 -37.65
C ARG A 772 3.22 -1.12 -36.76
N VAL A 773 3.32 -2.41 -36.43
CA VAL A 773 2.35 -3.09 -35.56
C VAL A 773 2.36 -2.50 -34.14
N ARG A 774 3.54 -2.20 -33.59
CA ARG A 774 3.69 -1.56 -32.27
C ARG A 774 3.00 -0.20 -32.23
N SER A 775 3.24 0.64 -33.23
CA SER A 775 2.59 1.95 -33.35
C SER A 775 1.07 1.83 -33.43
N ALA A 776 0.55 0.87 -34.20
CA ALA A 776 -0.89 0.68 -34.33
C ALA A 776 -1.54 0.16 -33.04
N LEU A 777 -0.91 -0.81 -32.34
CA LEU A 777 -1.42 -1.33 -31.07
C LEU A 777 -1.53 -0.24 -30.00
N ARG A 778 -0.57 0.70 -29.94
CA ARG A 778 -0.61 1.83 -29.00
C ARG A 778 -1.79 2.77 -29.21
N GLN A 779 -2.37 2.80 -30.41
CA GLN A 779 -3.55 3.62 -30.71
C GLN A 779 -4.86 2.95 -30.31
N ILE A 780 -4.83 1.68 -29.90
CA ILE A 780 -6.03 0.94 -29.51
C ILE A 780 -6.31 1.17 -28.02
N PRO A 781 -7.44 1.79 -27.65
CA PRO A 781 -7.77 2.02 -26.24
C PRO A 781 -7.85 0.71 -25.45
N GLY A 782 -7.20 0.69 -24.28
CA GLY A 782 -7.19 -0.48 -23.38
C GLY A 782 -6.18 -1.58 -23.76
N VAL A 783 -5.44 -1.42 -24.86
CA VAL A 783 -4.30 -2.29 -25.20
C VAL A 783 -3.01 -1.66 -24.66
N PHE A 784 -2.26 -2.46 -23.91
CA PHE A 784 -1.00 -2.06 -23.29
C PHE A 784 0.14 -2.91 -23.84
N LEU A 785 1.32 -2.30 -23.90
CA LEU A 785 2.54 -2.95 -24.36
C LEU A 785 3.58 -2.99 -23.22
N ASN A 786 4.46 -3.99 -23.26
CA ASN A 786 5.71 -3.96 -22.50
C ASN A 786 6.87 -3.57 -23.43
N ASP A 787 7.35 -2.35 -23.26
CA ASP A 787 8.42 -1.77 -24.10
C ASP A 787 9.81 -2.34 -23.81
N GLY A 788 9.97 -3.19 -22.80
CA GLY A 788 11.21 -3.94 -22.56
C GLY A 788 11.55 -4.95 -23.67
N TYR A 789 10.57 -5.32 -24.50
CA TYR A 789 10.73 -6.20 -25.64
C TYR A 789 11.11 -5.39 -26.88
N GLN A 790 12.36 -5.51 -27.33
CA GLN A 790 12.91 -4.70 -28.41
C GLN A 790 12.68 -5.33 -29.78
N TYR A 791 12.83 -6.66 -29.86
CA TYR A 791 12.84 -7.45 -31.09
C TYR A 791 11.59 -8.35 -31.25
N SER A 792 10.59 -8.11 -30.41
CA SER A 792 9.26 -8.69 -30.43
C SER A 792 8.27 -7.71 -29.79
N ILE A 793 6.98 -8.05 -29.76
CA ILE A 793 5.96 -7.25 -29.06
C ILE A 793 5.25 -8.13 -28.06
N ARG A 794 5.09 -7.65 -26.83
CA ARG A 794 4.16 -8.18 -25.83
C ARG A 794 3.01 -7.21 -25.63
N ALA A 795 1.82 -7.62 -26.06
CA ALA A 795 0.60 -6.84 -25.94
C ALA A 795 -0.41 -7.56 -25.03
N TYR A 796 -1.10 -6.80 -24.19
CA TYR A 796 -2.11 -7.34 -23.25
C TYR A 796 -3.18 -6.30 -22.94
N THR A 797 -4.26 -6.75 -22.34
CA THR A 797 -5.30 -5.90 -21.74
C THR A 797 -5.43 -6.27 -20.26
N TYR A 798 -6.16 -5.48 -19.47
CA TYR A 798 -6.42 -5.80 -18.06
C TYR A 798 -7.88 -6.25 -17.87
N GLU A 799 -8.07 -7.42 -17.27
CA GLU A 799 -9.38 -7.92 -16.88
C GLU A 799 -9.33 -8.38 -15.41
N ARG A 800 -10.25 -7.91 -14.57
CA ARG A 800 -10.36 -8.29 -13.14
C ARG A 800 -9.03 -8.22 -12.38
N GLY A 801 -8.19 -7.25 -12.72
CA GLY A 801 -6.90 -7.01 -12.08
C GLY A 801 -5.77 -7.97 -12.48
N VAL A 802 -5.91 -8.69 -13.59
CA VAL A 802 -4.84 -9.48 -14.20
C VAL A 802 -4.65 -9.10 -15.66
N THR A 803 -3.45 -9.31 -16.19
CA THR A 803 -3.20 -9.16 -17.63
C THR A 803 -3.81 -10.33 -18.39
N VAL A 804 -4.45 -10.05 -19.51
CA VAL A 804 -5.02 -11.05 -20.41
C VAL A 804 -4.62 -10.76 -21.85
N ALA A 805 -4.52 -11.82 -22.67
CA ALA A 805 -4.17 -11.71 -24.07
C ALA A 805 -5.13 -10.79 -24.85
N VAL A 806 -4.59 -10.07 -25.84
CA VAL A 806 -5.40 -9.29 -26.78
C VAL A 806 -6.29 -10.26 -27.58
N PRO A 807 -7.57 -9.92 -27.83
CA PRO A 807 -8.48 -10.78 -28.59
C PRO A 807 -7.88 -11.24 -29.93
N THR A 808 -7.94 -12.53 -30.21
CA THR A 808 -7.27 -13.15 -31.37
C THR A 808 -7.73 -12.55 -32.70
N VAL A 809 -9.01 -12.21 -32.80
CA VAL A 809 -9.59 -11.59 -34.00
C VAL A 809 -9.00 -10.20 -34.23
N LEU A 810 -8.88 -9.40 -33.17
CA LEU A 810 -8.32 -8.04 -33.24
C LEU A 810 -6.88 -8.08 -33.75
N ILE A 811 -6.02 -8.90 -33.14
CA ILE A 811 -4.61 -8.95 -33.52
C ILE A 811 -4.41 -9.54 -34.93
N ARG A 812 -5.18 -10.57 -35.33
CA ARG A 812 -5.09 -11.14 -36.68
C ARG A 812 -5.53 -10.16 -37.75
N ASN A 813 -6.65 -9.45 -37.52
CA ASN A 813 -7.11 -8.41 -38.45
C ASN A 813 -6.10 -7.28 -38.56
N LEU A 814 -5.46 -6.89 -37.46
CA LEU A 814 -4.43 -5.87 -37.46
C LEU A 814 -3.19 -6.29 -38.27
N ILE A 815 -2.71 -7.52 -38.08
CA ILE A 815 -1.56 -8.05 -38.84
C ILE A 815 -1.86 -8.10 -40.33
N ALA A 816 -3.07 -8.53 -40.71
CA ALA A 816 -3.50 -8.57 -42.11
C ALA A 816 -3.61 -7.15 -42.71
N ALA A 817 -4.24 -6.21 -42.00
CA ALA A 817 -4.44 -4.84 -42.46
C ALA A 817 -3.13 -4.05 -42.63
N LEU A 818 -2.11 -4.34 -41.83
CA LEU A 818 -0.79 -3.70 -41.90
C LEU A 818 0.19 -4.42 -42.84
N GLU A 819 -0.27 -5.44 -43.57
CA GLU A 819 0.55 -6.28 -44.45
C GLU A 819 1.81 -6.77 -43.72
N ALA A 820 1.65 -7.20 -42.46
CA ALA A 820 2.74 -7.67 -41.61
C ALA A 820 2.96 -9.19 -41.78
N ASP A 821 3.14 -9.61 -43.03
CA ASP A 821 3.23 -11.01 -43.46
C ASP A 821 4.44 -11.77 -42.91
N ARG A 822 5.49 -11.07 -42.46
CA ARG A 822 6.70 -11.67 -41.86
C ARG A 822 6.55 -11.94 -40.37
N LEU A 823 5.44 -11.53 -39.76
CA LEU A 823 5.22 -11.69 -38.33
C LEU A 823 4.26 -12.84 -38.04
N SER A 824 4.44 -13.47 -36.89
CA SER A 824 3.56 -14.49 -36.34
C SER A 824 3.04 -14.07 -34.98
N VAL A 825 1.82 -14.50 -34.66
CA VAL A 825 1.16 -14.20 -33.40
C VAL A 825 1.11 -15.45 -32.55
N ARG A 826 1.52 -15.33 -31.29
CA ARG A 826 1.47 -16.39 -30.28
C ARG A 826 0.65 -15.88 -29.10
N GLN A 827 -0.30 -16.68 -28.62
CA GLN A 827 -1.10 -16.32 -27.44
C GLN A 827 -0.64 -17.09 -26.22
N THR A 828 -0.48 -16.38 -25.12
CA THR A 828 -0.33 -16.96 -23.79
C THR A 828 -1.57 -16.64 -22.96
N TYR A 829 -1.66 -17.15 -21.73
CA TYR A 829 -2.75 -16.80 -20.83
C TYR A 829 -2.63 -15.38 -20.26
N LEU A 830 -1.46 -14.74 -20.38
CA LEU A 830 -1.16 -13.41 -19.85
C LEU A 830 -1.17 -12.33 -20.92
N ASP A 831 -0.76 -12.68 -22.14
CA ASP A 831 -0.45 -11.72 -23.19
C ASP A 831 -0.54 -12.33 -24.60
N THR A 832 -0.36 -11.48 -25.59
CA THR A 832 -0.17 -11.81 -27.00
C THR A 832 1.23 -11.37 -27.43
N ALA A 833 2.02 -12.34 -27.88
CA ALA A 833 3.33 -12.13 -28.46
C ALA A 833 3.25 -11.98 -29.99
N VAL A 834 3.93 -10.98 -30.54
CA VAL A 834 4.17 -10.86 -31.98
C VAL A 834 5.67 -11.00 -32.23
N VAL A 835 6.05 -11.98 -33.04
CA VAL A 835 7.44 -12.37 -33.29
C VAL A 835 7.70 -12.56 -34.78
N ALA A 836 8.94 -12.34 -35.21
CA ALA A 836 9.34 -12.54 -36.60
C ALA A 836 9.31 -14.04 -36.96
N LYS A 837 8.84 -14.39 -38.17
CA LYS A 837 8.71 -15.79 -38.62
C LYS A 837 10.05 -16.47 -38.87
N GLU A 838 11.10 -15.69 -39.13
CA GLU A 838 12.44 -16.21 -39.42
C GLU A 838 13.24 -16.61 -38.18
N VAL A 839 12.74 -16.35 -36.97
CA VAL A 839 13.41 -16.71 -35.72
C VAL A 839 12.60 -17.74 -34.94
N ASP A 840 13.31 -18.63 -34.26
CA ASP A 840 12.78 -19.55 -33.27
C ASP A 840 13.90 -19.92 -32.28
N LYS A 841 13.55 -20.59 -31.17
CA LYS A 841 14.50 -21.03 -30.14
C LYS A 841 15.64 -21.90 -30.71
N GLY A 842 15.35 -22.80 -31.66
CA GLY A 842 16.37 -23.65 -32.29
C GLY A 842 17.39 -22.86 -33.13
N ARG A 843 16.91 -21.93 -33.97
CA ARG A 843 17.76 -20.99 -34.72
C ARG A 843 18.56 -20.09 -33.78
N GLY A 844 17.94 -19.65 -32.69
CA GLY A 844 18.59 -18.87 -31.64
C GLY A 844 19.74 -19.63 -30.98
N LEU A 845 19.54 -20.90 -30.62
CA LEU A 845 20.58 -21.76 -30.05
C LEU A 845 21.76 -21.95 -31.02
N LEU A 846 21.49 -22.31 -32.28
CA LEU A 846 22.55 -22.44 -33.28
C LEU A 846 23.32 -21.13 -33.48
N ALA A 847 22.61 -20.00 -33.49
CA ALA A 847 23.25 -18.70 -33.56
C ALA A 847 24.06 -18.35 -32.30
N LEU A 848 23.65 -18.78 -31.10
CA LEU A 848 24.43 -18.58 -29.89
C LEU A 848 25.76 -19.36 -29.97
N LEU A 849 25.72 -20.63 -30.40
CA LEU A 849 26.93 -21.45 -30.57
C LEU A 849 27.89 -20.88 -31.62
N ALA A 850 27.35 -20.42 -32.75
CA ALA A 850 28.14 -19.76 -33.80
C ALA A 850 28.73 -18.42 -33.33
N LEU A 851 28.02 -17.65 -32.48
CA LEU A 851 28.51 -16.38 -31.94
C LEU A 851 29.82 -16.58 -31.14
N VAL A 852 29.89 -17.69 -30.40
CA VAL A 852 31.01 -18.04 -29.52
C VAL A 852 32.03 -18.98 -30.18
N GLY A 853 31.82 -19.37 -31.43
CA GLY A 853 32.72 -20.24 -32.19
C GLY A 853 32.79 -21.68 -31.68
N GLN A 854 31.70 -22.20 -31.12
CA GLN A 854 31.64 -23.52 -30.47
C GLN A 854 30.47 -24.37 -31.00
N GLU A 855 30.39 -24.54 -32.31
CA GLU A 855 29.26 -25.19 -32.99
C GLU A 855 29.12 -26.68 -32.66
N ASP A 856 30.20 -27.36 -32.27
CA ASP A 856 30.23 -28.81 -32.02
C ASP A 856 29.91 -29.24 -30.58
N LEU A 857 29.62 -28.29 -29.67
CA LEU A 857 29.35 -28.57 -28.25
C LEU A 857 28.25 -29.65 -28.07
N ASP A 858 28.42 -30.54 -27.09
CA ASP A 858 27.33 -31.44 -26.68
C ASP A 858 26.23 -30.63 -25.98
N THR A 859 25.11 -30.42 -26.68
CA THR A 859 24.00 -29.61 -26.20
C THR A 859 22.88 -30.48 -25.64
N ILE A 860 22.40 -30.09 -24.45
CA ILE A 860 21.26 -30.73 -23.77
C ILE A 860 20.18 -29.67 -23.56
N ALA A 861 19.04 -29.84 -24.21
CA ALA A 861 17.92 -28.91 -24.12
C ALA A 861 16.92 -29.30 -23.02
N ILE A 862 16.39 -28.32 -22.28
CA ILE A 862 15.29 -28.52 -21.31
C ILE A 862 14.18 -27.50 -21.56
N GLY A 863 12.96 -27.95 -21.83
CA GLY A 863 11.81 -27.10 -22.16
C GLY A 863 10.48 -27.71 -21.71
N ASP A 864 9.40 -26.93 -21.72
CA ASP A 864 8.08 -27.37 -21.25
C ASP A 864 6.92 -27.02 -22.19
N SER A 865 7.19 -26.42 -23.34
CA SER A 865 6.16 -25.88 -24.22
C SER A 865 6.45 -26.09 -25.71
N GLU A 866 5.45 -25.81 -26.55
CA GLU A 866 5.57 -25.92 -28.02
C GLU A 866 6.71 -25.05 -28.60
N PRO A 867 6.93 -23.79 -28.15
CA PRO A 867 8.10 -23.00 -28.54
C PRO A 867 9.47 -23.66 -28.33
N ASP A 868 9.58 -24.69 -27.48
CA ASP A 868 10.85 -25.39 -27.20
C ASP A 868 11.15 -26.51 -28.20
N LEU A 869 10.17 -26.95 -29.00
CA LEU A 869 10.34 -28.03 -29.96
C LEU A 869 11.45 -27.76 -30.99
N PRO A 870 11.61 -26.53 -31.55
CA PRO A 870 12.75 -26.22 -32.41
C PRO A 870 14.11 -26.35 -31.70
N MET A 871 14.19 -26.01 -30.42
CA MET A 871 15.41 -26.20 -29.60
C MET A 871 15.69 -27.70 -29.39
N PHE A 872 14.67 -28.51 -29.13
CA PHE A 872 14.82 -29.98 -29.01
C PHE A 872 15.32 -30.63 -30.30
N ARG A 873 14.93 -30.10 -31.46
CA ARG A 873 15.33 -30.64 -32.76
C ARG A 873 16.83 -30.47 -33.03
N VAL A 874 17.45 -29.39 -32.53
CA VAL A 874 18.86 -29.07 -32.81
C VAL A 874 19.80 -29.52 -31.69
N ALA A 875 19.28 -29.84 -30.49
CA ALA A 875 20.07 -30.33 -29.38
C ALA A 875 20.38 -31.84 -29.50
N LYS A 876 21.54 -32.28 -29.00
CA LYS A 876 21.92 -33.71 -29.03
C LYS A 876 21.05 -34.55 -28.11
N ARG A 877 20.63 -33.99 -26.97
CA ARG A 877 19.69 -34.59 -26.02
C ARG A 877 18.66 -33.57 -25.59
N SER A 878 17.46 -34.02 -25.25
CA SER A 878 16.43 -33.14 -24.69
C SER A 878 15.66 -33.79 -23.56
N PHE A 879 15.27 -32.97 -22.58
CA PHE A 879 14.46 -33.35 -21.43
C PHE A 879 13.26 -32.40 -21.29
N ALA A 880 12.17 -32.90 -20.73
CA ALA A 880 11.03 -32.06 -20.39
C ALA A 880 10.42 -32.44 -19.04
N PRO A 881 10.09 -31.47 -18.18
CA PRO A 881 9.24 -31.68 -17.02
C PRO A 881 7.85 -32.25 -17.40
N ALA A 882 7.20 -32.95 -16.47
CA ALA A 882 5.97 -33.69 -16.72
C ALA A 882 4.76 -32.85 -17.19
N GLN A 883 4.76 -31.53 -16.98
CA GLN A 883 3.66 -30.65 -17.41
C GLN A 883 3.70 -30.26 -18.89
N ILE A 884 4.69 -30.75 -19.66
CA ILE A 884 4.85 -30.37 -21.06
C ILE A 884 3.56 -30.54 -21.86
N ALA A 885 3.08 -29.45 -22.46
CA ALA A 885 1.79 -29.44 -23.17
C ALA A 885 1.81 -30.28 -24.45
N CYS A 886 2.96 -30.33 -25.14
CA CYS A 886 3.16 -31.00 -26.43
C CYS A 886 3.94 -32.32 -26.30
N GLY A 887 3.63 -33.13 -25.29
CA GLY A 887 4.42 -34.32 -24.94
C GLY A 887 4.50 -35.41 -26.02
N SER A 888 3.51 -35.53 -26.92
CA SER A 888 3.56 -36.47 -28.05
C SER A 888 4.65 -36.08 -29.06
N VAL A 889 4.64 -34.82 -29.50
CA VAL A 889 5.60 -34.27 -30.46
C VAL A 889 7.01 -34.22 -29.85
N ALA A 890 7.13 -33.86 -28.58
CA ALA A 890 8.41 -33.87 -27.88
C ALA A 890 9.06 -35.27 -27.88
N ARG A 891 8.30 -36.34 -27.58
CA ARG A 891 8.82 -37.71 -27.63
C ARG A 891 9.26 -38.14 -29.03
N LEU A 892 8.55 -37.69 -30.08
CA LEU A 892 8.95 -37.95 -31.47
C LEU A 892 10.30 -37.31 -31.82
N LEU A 893 10.65 -36.19 -31.17
CA LEU A 893 11.96 -35.55 -31.27
C LEU A 893 13.02 -36.18 -30.34
N GLY A 894 12.73 -37.32 -29.70
CA GLY A 894 13.64 -38.00 -28.79
C GLY A 894 13.72 -37.39 -27.38
N CYS A 895 12.79 -36.49 -27.01
CA CYS A 895 12.78 -35.86 -25.70
C CYS A 895 12.39 -36.83 -24.58
N GLN A 896 13.19 -36.84 -23.51
CA GLN A 896 12.92 -37.62 -22.30
C GLN A 896 12.05 -36.82 -21.32
N ILE A 897 10.81 -37.26 -21.14
CA ILE A 897 9.87 -36.63 -20.20
C ILE A 897 10.01 -37.27 -18.81
N VAL A 898 10.35 -36.48 -17.80
CA VAL A 898 10.52 -36.95 -16.41
C VAL A 898 9.18 -37.06 -15.67
N ASP A 899 9.16 -37.76 -14.52
CA ASP A 899 7.94 -38.05 -13.73
C ASP A 899 7.43 -36.88 -12.87
N ARG A 900 8.16 -35.77 -12.81
CA ARG A 900 7.83 -34.59 -12.00
C ARG A 900 7.63 -33.36 -12.86
N ALA A 901 6.70 -32.51 -12.44
CA ALA A 901 6.40 -31.24 -13.10
C ALA A 901 7.28 -30.10 -12.56
N TYR A 902 7.44 -29.05 -13.37
CA TYR A 902 8.12 -27.79 -13.08
C TYR A 902 9.54 -27.98 -12.51
N GLN A 903 9.92 -27.20 -11.49
CA GLN A 903 11.25 -27.23 -10.89
C GLN A 903 11.62 -28.58 -10.25
N PRO A 904 10.71 -29.32 -9.58
CA PRO A 904 10.97 -30.72 -9.23
C PRO A 904 11.30 -31.60 -10.44
N GLY A 905 10.68 -31.34 -11.60
CA GLY A 905 11.01 -31.96 -12.88
C GLY A 905 12.40 -31.59 -13.38
N LEU A 906 12.74 -30.30 -13.36
CA LEU A 906 14.09 -29.82 -13.70
C LEU A 906 15.16 -30.54 -12.85
N LEU A 907 14.96 -30.64 -11.53
CA LEU A 907 15.89 -31.35 -10.66
C LEU A 907 16.06 -32.83 -11.07
N ARG A 908 14.96 -33.51 -11.45
CA ARG A 908 15.03 -34.90 -11.95
C ARG A 908 15.76 -35.02 -13.29
N ALA A 909 15.53 -34.07 -14.20
CA ALA A 909 16.24 -34.03 -15.48
C ALA A 909 17.74 -33.83 -15.25
N VAL A 910 18.13 -32.85 -14.41
CA VAL A 910 19.54 -32.60 -14.07
C VAL A 910 20.18 -33.83 -13.42
N GLN A 911 19.51 -34.48 -12.47
CA GLN A 911 20.03 -35.71 -11.86
C GLN A 911 20.31 -36.81 -12.89
N SER A 912 19.47 -36.92 -13.93
CA SER A 912 19.65 -37.88 -15.02
C SER A 912 20.79 -37.49 -15.96
N ILE A 913 21.01 -36.19 -16.15
CA ILE A 913 22.13 -35.64 -16.94
C ILE A 913 23.47 -35.92 -16.26
N VAL A 914 23.58 -35.62 -14.95
CA VAL A 914 24.84 -35.76 -14.22
C VAL A 914 25.12 -37.19 -13.74
N HIS A 915 24.10 -38.05 -13.58
CA HIS A 915 24.25 -39.45 -13.13
C HIS A 915 23.66 -40.47 -14.11
N SER A 916 24.09 -40.41 -15.37
CA SER A 916 23.58 -41.25 -16.47
C SER A 916 23.69 -42.78 -16.25
N ARG A 917 24.50 -43.26 -15.29
CA ARG A 917 24.71 -44.69 -14.98
C ARG A 917 24.05 -45.19 -13.68
N GLY A 918 23.23 -44.38 -13.01
CA GLY A 918 22.31 -44.85 -11.95
C GLY A 918 22.92 -45.57 -10.73
N GLY A 919 24.20 -45.37 -10.40
CA GLY A 919 24.92 -46.26 -9.48
C GLY A 919 25.72 -45.66 -8.31
N GLU A 920 25.99 -44.36 -8.24
CA GLU A 920 26.86 -43.81 -7.18
C GLU A 920 26.11 -42.83 -6.27
N ARG A 921 26.21 -43.04 -4.95
CA ARG A 921 25.83 -42.03 -3.95
C ARG A 921 26.74 -40.81 -4.14
N CYS A 922 26.33 -39.88 -4.97
CA CYS A 922 27.05 -38.62 -5.17
C CYS A 922 27.01 -37.82 -3.86
N ARG A 923 28.14 -37.71 -3.16
CA ARG A 923 28.25 -36.92 -1.92
C ARG A 923 27.83 -35.46 -2.13
N LEU A 924 27.97 -34.93 -3.35
CA LEU A 924 27.54 -33.58 -3.73
C LEU A 924 26.01 -33.46 -3.88
N CYS A 925 25.31 -34.55 -4.21
CA CYS A 925 23.84 -34.60 -4.18
C CYS A 925 23.26 -34.65 -2.76
N ASP A 926 24.02 -35.25 -1.83
CA ASP A 926 23.64 -35.42 -0.43
C ASP A 926 24.03 -34.21 0.45
N GLN A 927 24.82 -33.25 -0.08
CA GLN A 927 25.07 -31.99 0.60
C GLN A 927 23.74 -31.28 0.84
N ARG A 928 23.42 -31.07 2.13
CA ARG A 928 22.24 -30.30 2.54
C ARG A 928 22.36 -28.93 1.89
N GLY A 929 21.40 -28.60 1.02
CA GLY A 929 21.25 -27.24 0.49
C GLY A 929 21.34 -26.20 1.62
N PRO A 930 21.66 -24.93 1.30
CA PRO A 930 22.18 -23.95 2.24
C PRO A 930 21.47 -23.96 3.60
N GLU A 931 22.25 -23.84 4.68
CA GLU A 931 21.79 -23.74 6.09
C GLU A 931 20.92 -22.49 6.37
N ALA A 932 20.28 -21.90 5.36
CA ALA A 932 19.41 -20.76 5.49
C ALA A 932 18.05 -21.19 6.09
N GLY A 933 17.94 -21.23 7.41
CA GLY A 933 16.69 -21.44 8.16
C GLY A 933 15.59 -20.37 7.96
N GLY A 934 15.75 -19.44 7.03
CA GLY A 934 14.89 -18.28 6.83
C GLY A 934 13.51 -18.60 6.23
N LEU A 935 12.53 -17.72 6.49
CA LEU A 935 11.12 -17.85 6.07
C LEU A 935 10.98 -18.11 4.56
N VAL A 936 11.70 -17.35 3.73
CA VAL A 936 11.61 -17.46 2.27
C VAL A 936 12.04 -18.85 1.79
N TRP A 937 13.13 -19.40 2.33
CA TRP A 937 13.56 -20.76 1.98
C TRP A 937 12.52 -21.83 2.36
N GLN A 938 11.86 -21.68 3.50
CA GLN A 938 10.77 -22.57 3.90
C GLN A 938 9.58 -22.49 2.93
N LEU A 939 9.27 -21.29 2.42
CA LEU A 939 8.24 -21.07 1.41
C LEU A 939 8.62 -21.68 0.06
N LEU A 940 9.88 -21.55 -0.37
CA LEU A 940 10.38 -22.18 -1.59
C LEU A 940 10.30 -23.72 -1.51
N LYS A 941 10.56 -24.30 -0.34
CA LYS A 941 10.33 -25.75 -0.08
C LYS A 941 8.84 -26.11 -0.07
N ALA A 942 7.98 -25.23 0.44
CA ALA A 942 6.54 -25.44 0.43
C ALA A 942 5.97 -25.45 -0.99
N ALA A 943 6.55 -24.64 -1.89
CA ALA A 943 6.17 -24.59 -3.30
C ALA A 943 6.45 -25.90 -4.07
N ASP A 944 7.44 -26.69 -3.63
CA ASP A 944 7.72 -28.02 -4.18
C ASP A 944 6.74 -29.11 -3.68
N ALA A 945 5.98 -28.84 -2.61
CA ALA A 945 5.11 -29.84 -2.01
C ALA A 945 3.80 -30.03 -2.80
N GLY A 946 3.34 -31.28 -2.89
CA GLY A 946 2.05 -31.60 -3.51
C GLY A 946 0.87 -30.91 -2.80
N ARG A 947 -0.12 -30.46 -3.58
CA ARG A 947 -1.28 -29.66 -3.11
C ARG A 947 -2.00 -30.29 -1.91
N LEU A 948 -2.21 -31.61 -1.92
CA LEU A 948 -2.89 -32.33 -0.83
C LEU A 948 -2.07 -32.29 0.47
N ARG A 949 -0.76 -32.49 0.39
CA ARG A 949 0.15 -32.45 1.54
C ARG A 949 0.20 -31.04 2.14
N SER A 950 0.23 -30.01 1.30
CA SER A 950 0.20 -28.61 1.75
C SER A 950 -1.11 -28.27 2.45
N LEU A 951 -2.25 -28.75 1.92
CA LEU A 951 -3.56 -28.55 2.55
C LEU A 951 -3.66 -29.24 3.92
N LEU A 952 -3.24 -30.51 4.03
CA LEU A 952 -3.25 -31.24 5.31
C LEU A 952 -2.39 -30.55 6.37
N ARG A 953 -1.16 -30.12 5.99
CA ARG A 953 -0.27 -29.36 6.90
C ARG A 953 -0.83 -27.99 7.27
N ALA A 954 -1.62 -27.37 6.40
CA ALA A 954 -2.27 -26.10 6.69
C ALA A 954 -3.46 -26.27 7.63
N ALA A 955 -4.26 -27.33 7.44
CA ALA A 955 -5.39 -27.66 8.31
C ALA A 955 -4.96 -28.04 9.74
N LEU A 956 -3.79 -28.67 9.89
CA LEU A 956 -3.21 -29.03 11.19
C LEU A 956 -2.45 -27.88 11.87
N ASP A 957 -2.39 -26.68 11.26
CA ASP A 957 -1.74 -25.52 11.89
C ASP A 957 -2.61 -24.97 13.02
N PRO A 958 -2.10 -24.83 14.27
CA PRO A 958 -2.86 -24.22 15.36
C PRO A 958 -3.39 -22.82 15.04
N MET A 959 -2.73 -22.07 14.17
CA MET A 959 -3.14 -20.72 13.78
C MET A 959 -4.22 -20.69 12.67
N ALA A 960 -4.60 -21.84 12.11
CA ALA A 960 -5.63 -21.92 11.07
C ALA A 960 -7.00 -21.42 11.56
N LEU A 961 -7.27 -21.49 12.87
CA LEU A 961 -8.52 -20.99 13.47
C LEU A 961 -8.67 -19.47 13.34
N GLN A 962 -7.57 -18.72 13.18
CA GLN A 962 -7.64 -17.26 13.00
C GLN A 962 -8.34 -16.87 11.69
N VAL A 963 -8.40 -17.75 10.69
CA VAL A 963 -9.15 -17.52 9.45
C VAL A 963 -10.65 -17.32 9.69
N PHE A 964 -11.15 -17.84 10.80
CA PHE A 964 -12.57 -17.75 11.16
C PHE A 964 -12.88 -16.59 12.10
N VAL A 965 -11.91 -15.72 12.43
CA VAL A 965 -12.16 -14.53 13.25
C VAL A 965 -12.84 -13.43 12.42
N ARG A 966 -13.80 -12.71 13.01
CA ARG A 966 -14.52 -11.56 12.43
C ARG A 966 -13.99 -10.21 12.91
#